data_AF-A0A812IDI7-F1
#
_entry.id   AF-A0A812IDI7-F1
#
_cell.length_a   1.000
_cell.length_b   1.000
_cell.length_c   1.000
_cell.angle_alpha   90.00
_cell.angle_beta   90.00
_cell.angle_gamma   90.00
#
_symmetry.space_group_name_H-M   'P 1'
#
loop_
_entity.id
_entity.type
_entity.pdbx_description
1 polymer ?
#
loop_
_entity_poly.entity_id
_entity_poly.type
_entity_poly.pdbx_seq_one_letter_code
_entity_poly.pdbx_strand_id
1 'polypeptide(L)'
;MSGSAASALRHVASKPEGIGWASQHAVLAGPAGKSLRRGKKAEREFSHELPAGAIASSSGPLQETLYLTLKEEAAITDSANIAQSYHGHIRENARCCWVSFPGKYAAGWGALVKEHHQDSVACVFLCTPEDGLGQHSEDPENPGRCFCQRIYGVRDFRQFGYLMVLQPPYTPERVRRHEEMAAAMNAVVLRADASLSEKEEAFKQAEAQWQECGRVASWGCAWYPTWLARVREAVAKGQRLKAVFFPGQVGQGKLSMESLSRDTTDLWDNVGCGGSQKCELATLDRLQKLEGSKWDYDEVDVSDFLGSEFTAGCPVYAKTEGKGRDEWRRGVLVMQKMRDPRDDRISWKVRCEKTQETFEASDLRHASVSIEQMQEACGHDVLLELLSTCLSGTQITAHEAARLPTGAQALRATLRISSIMELHSLRDSVLNGDFERRFNAKLASKAPTCKVEVDKKRFFELYEDSLFALESLTSHQLHKLGEMQGATQDIHLSAPAGAGKTFVAVQHVMDTLRENPSGTVLFVAPSEALGLHFLRWLATRVAAQSPKGDAALGAKIRHVLSRLRLLHEPYKHMLAPSLDGDRIVRRQESIGPQDFQLAVCDECHRYLHKDSDVGEMIEGKIAARRRLLLSDDSQSSAISQSYPEMQRVKLTEVVRSTKRIVAGAASFQLHTDTEETVTSLGTDGPPLKTFLFQLAEHSKKFEEYAREIAKAVTYVEQVLPGVSLHRRVAILTPSVDFLDQLRPILQKSLNQQLLHHSFRMESFSDSLSCLPERVLGLRPQAPKTHEYLILDAMEQADGLEQMVVICAGLDSAIRSSTEDLQTRAQLYRGITRAQLLAVVVNEHVRGGWLEFLGGVKYQDAELSAREADSSSVAEAAKKRHQAALARAKAEGSRSRQDEAEARQMESHPDAVHDAAQDASASPPGTAEASRPKPKAAAVKTSSVWNTESNSIPAPTELLFDPLAEVSREEVYATFDKEHGGRHDWKFDGDDAKCVSYGARLLVSAETASTGILRWCIKGLNSALEVGVIPAREAEDDRFLHENPGYGIKSKQTRGGDHPAFDIYGKYIEVIADLDARVAKVMVGETREQMLEVTSFDMPFQGDAKLAACQQFMRRWLKFLELFLLGEVVATHFMQGAQLVVTSVLLGSHVQIGRAHVEPWADGQDTIFIG
;
A
#
# COMPACT_ATOMS: atom_id res chain seq x y z
N MET A 1 -55.62 25.01 -70.67
CA MET A 1 -56.88 24.55 -70.05
C MET A 1 -56.55 24.19 -68.61
N SER A 2 -56.95 24.86 -67.53
CA SER A 2 -57.65 26.11 -67.19
C SER A 2 -57.51 26.18 -65.66
N GLY A 3 -57.11 27.24 -64.94
CA GLY A 3 -56.66 28.61 -65.22
C GLY A 3 -56.21 29.21 -63.86
N SER A 4 -55.12 29.97 -63.82
CA SER A 4 -55.09 31.46 -63.68
C SER A 4 -55.07 31.93 -62.20
N ALA A 5 -54.25 32.85 -61.69
CA ALA A 5 -53.41 33.94 -62.24
C ALA A 5 -52.25 34.25 -61.24
N ALA A 6 -51.03 34.60 -61.69
CA ALA A 6 -50.41 35.95 -61.73
C ALA A 6 -50.11 36.57 -60.33
N SER A 7 -49.04 37.32 -60.03
CA SER A 7 -47.90 37.97 -60.71
C SER A 7 -47.13 38.66 -59.54
N ALA A 8 -45.83 38.48 -59.28
CA ALA A 8 -44.64 39.01 -59.96
C ALA A 8 -43.91 40.13 -59.16
N LEU A 9 -42.55 40.08 -59.18
CA LEU A 9 -41.55 41.18 -59.16
C LEU A 9 -41.25 41.86 -57.79
N ARG A 10 -40.01 42.25 -57.43
CA ARG A 10 -38.72 42.40 -58.15
C ARG A 10 -37.55 42.66 -57.15
N HIS A 11 -36.36 42.15 -57.50
CA HIS A 11 -35.00 42.75 -57.48
C HIS A 11 -34.42 43.47 -56.23
N VAL A 12 -33.10 43.55 -55.97
CA VAL A 12 -31.83 42.85 -56.26
C VAL A 12 -30.71 43.76 -55.71
N ALA A 13 -29.59 43.17 -55.25
CA ALA A 13 -28.24 43.76 -55.06
C ALA A 13 -28.09 44.79 -53.91
N SER A 14 -26.95 44.96 -53.24
CA SER A 14 -25.55 44.67 -53.57
C SER A 14 -24.68 44.57 -52.31
N LYS A 15 -23.65 43.71 -52.36
CA LYS A 15 -22.35 43.75 -51.64
C LYS A 15 -21.54 45.01 -52.05
N PRO A 16 -20.28 45.28 -51.59
CA PRO A 16 -19.46 44.76 -50.48
C PRO A 16 -18.63 45.88 -49.74
N GLU A 17 -17.62 45.44 -48.97
CA GLU A 17 -16.40 46.17 -48.54
C GLU A 17 -16.59 47.25 -47.46
N GLY A 18 -15.73 47.41 -46.44
CA GLY A 18 -14.42 46.86 -46.12
C GLY A 18 -13.77 47.83 -45.11
N ILE A 19 -12.80 47.35 -44.32
CA ILE A 19 -11.81 48.17 -43.58
C ILE A 19 -12.43 48.97 -42.40
N GLY A 20 -11.89 49.06 -41.21
CA GLY A 20 -10.64 48.60 -40.63
C GLY A 20 -10.51 49.33 -39.29
N TRP A 21 -9.88 48.64 -38.33
CA TRP A 21 -8.99 49.18 -37.31
C TRP A 21 -9.48 50.25 -36.32
N ALA A 22 -9.17 49.87 -35.07
CA ALA A 22 -8.51 50.69 -34.06
C ALA A 22 -9.39 51.55 -33.14
N SER A 23 -9.59 50.96 -31.96
CA SER A 23 -8.95 51.43 -30.72
C SER A 23 -9.64 52.51 -29.88
N GLN A 24 -9.52 52.23 -28.58
CA GLN A 24 -9.41 53.14 -27.46
C GLN A 24 -10.69 53.58 -26.74
N HIS A 25 -10.78 52.99 -25.55
CA HIS A 25 -10.88 53.68 -24.28
C HIS A 25 -12.15 54.48 -23.95
N ALA A 26 -12.78 53.95 -22.90
CA ALA A 26 -12.95 54.64 -21.64
C ALA A 26 -14.36 55.19 -21.33
N VAL A 27 -14.89 54.61 -20.24
CA VAL A 27 -15.22 55.34 -18.99
C VAL A 27 -16.69 55.75 -18.80
N LEU A 28 -17.22 55.17 -17.71
CA LEU A 28 -18.25 55.66 -16.78
C LEU A 28 -19.70 55.71 -17.24
N ALA A 29 -20.54 54.87 -16.62
CA ALA A 29 -21.42 55.27 -15.52
C ALA A 29 -22.56 54.24 -15.34
N GLY A 30 -22.73 53.71 -14.13
CA GLY A 30 -24.03 53.15 -13.71
C GLY A 30 -25.00 54.29 -13.31
N PRO A 31 -26.08 54.03 -12.55
CA PRO A 31 -26.66 52.77 -12.11
C PRO A 31 -28.22 52.77 -12.22
N ALA A 32 -28.87 51.81 -11.53
CA ALA A 32 -30.31 51.65 -11.26
C ALA A 32 -31.10 50.86 -12.32
N GLY A 33 -31.97 49.89 -11.97
CA GLY A 33 -32.39 49.37 -10.69
C GLY A 33 -33.61 48.45 -10.88
N LYS A 34 -33.76 47.48 -9.96
CA LYS A 34 -34.98 46.75 -9.58
C LYS A 34 -35.55 45.66 -10.53
N SER A 35 -35.31 44.41 -10.10
CA SER A 35 -36.31 43.41 -9.65
C SER A 35 -37.55 43.14 -10.51
N LEU A 36 -37.71 41.92 -11.06
CA LEU A 36 -38.64 40.88 -10.57
C LEU A 36 -38.65 39.62 -11.48
N ARG A 37 -38.49 38.45 -10.83
CA ARG A 37 -39.16 37.14 -10.98
C ARG A 37 -39.50 36.54 -12.37
N ARG A 38 -39.06 35.26 -12.47
CA ARG A 38 -39.72 34.05 -13.01
C ARG A 38 -39.95 33.92 -14.52
N GLY A 39 -39.35 32.86 -15.07
CA GLY A 39 -40.08 31.88 -15.87
C GLY A 39 -39.52 31.56 -17.25
N LYS A 40 -39.28 30.26 -17.48
CA LYS A 40 -39.10 29.55 -18.76
C LYS A 40 -37.72 29.64 -19.41
N LYS A 41 -36.91 28.62 -19.08
CA LYS A 41 -35.73 28.18 -19.83
C LYS A 41 -36.25 27.62 -21.17
N ALA A 42 -36.03 28.35 -22.26
CA ALA A 42 -36.20 27.85 -23.61
C ALA A 42 -34.91 27.12 -24.02
N GLU A 43 -35.02 25.84 -24.34
CA GLU A 43 -34.01 25.08 -25.05
C GLU A 43 -33.77 25.76 -26.41
N ARG A 44 -32.54 26.18 -26.67
CA ARG A 44 -32.06 26.53 -28.01
C ARG A 44 -30.92 25.57 -28.32
N GLU A 45 -31.23 24.63 -29.22
CA GLU A 45 -30.25 23.87 -29.97
C GLU A 45 -29.28 24.84 -30.66
N PHE A 46 -28.01 24.77 -30.28
CA PHE A 46 -26.91 25.36 -31.03
C PHE A 46 -26.01 24.22 -31.48
N SER A 47 -26.25 23.78 -32.71
CA SER A 47 -25.35 22.95 -33.50
C SER A 47 -24.10 23.77 -33.84
N HIS A 48 -23.01 23.52 -33.11
CA HIS A 48 -21.67 23.88 -33.54
C HIS A 48 -20.88 22.60 -33.78
N GLU A 49 -20.72 22.27 -35.06
CA GLU A 49 -19.75 21.26 -35.51
C GLU A 49 -18.35 21.68 -35.05
N LEU A 50 -17.74 20.86 -34.20
CA LEU A 50 -16.33 21.00 -33.83
C LEU A 50 -15.47 20.51 -35.01
N PRO A 51 -14.40 21.23 -35.38
CA PRO A 51 -13.51 20.79 -36.47
C PRO A 51 -12.82 19.47 -36.10
N ALA A 52 -12.79 18.54 -37.07
CA ALA A 52 -12.08 17.27 -36.97
C ALA A 52 -10.59 17.53 -36.68
N GLY A 53 -10.11 17.09 -35.50
CA GLY A 53 -8.69 17.20 -35.10
C GLY A 53 -8.41 17.63 -33.65
N ALA A 54 -9.42 17.74 -32.76
CA ALA A 54 -9.27 18.38 -31.44
C ALA A 54 -8.59 17.56 -30.32
N ILE A 55 -7.97 16.41 -30.60
CA ILE A 55 -7.20 15.61 -29.64
C ILE A 55 -5.74 15.55 -30.10
N ALA A 56 -4.97 16.60 -29.78
CA ALA A 56 -3.54 16.64 -30.05
C ALA A 56 -2.78 15.69 -29.11
N SER A 57 -1.77 14.97 -29.63
CA SER A 57 -0.91 14.10 -28.81
C SER A 57 0.08 14.93 -28.02
N SER A 58 -0.13 15.07 -26.71
CA SER A 58 0.93 15.50 -25.79
C SER A 58 1.33 14.33 -24.91
N SER A 59 2.16 13.42 -25.42
CA SER A 59 2.78 12.34 -24.64
C SER A 59 3.93 12.90 -23.78
N GLY A 60 3.60 13.82 -22.88
CA GLY A 60 4.52 14.39 -21.90
C GLY A 60 4.33 13.72 -20.54
N PRO A 61 5.38 13.66 -19.69
CA PRO A 61 5.23 13.18 -18.33
C PRO A 61 4.27 14.06 -17.53
N LEU A 62 3.58 13.41 -16.60
CA LEU A 62 2.53 14.03 -15.79
C LEU A 62 3.13 15.10 -14.88
N GLN A 63 2.56 16.30 -14.91
CA GLN A 63 3.01 17.41 -14.06
C GLN A 63 2.09 17.56 -12.85
N GLU A 64 2.60 17.13 -11.69
CA GLU A 64 1.86 17.10 -10.43
C GLU A 64 2.40 18.10 -9.40
N THR A 65 1.74 18.17 -8.26
CA THR A 65 2.05 19.16 -7.23
C THR A 65 2.04 18.57 -5.83
N LEU A 66 3.11 18.76 -5.07
CA LEU A 66 3.19 18.43 -3.65
C LEU A 66 3.10 19.70 -2.82
N TYR A 67 2.27 19.69 -1.78
CA TYR A 67 2.13 20.80 -0.85
C TYR A 67 2.72 20.44 0.51
N LEU A 68 3.66 21.25 0.99
CA LEU A 68 4.25 21.12 2.31
C LEU A 68 3.81 22.30 3.19
N THR A 69 3.12 22.06 4.29
CA THR A 69 2.72 23.08 5.27
C THR A 69 3.73 23.16 6.40
N LEU A 70 3.81 24.30 7.08
CA LEU A 70 4.56 24.37 8.34
C LEU A 70 3.85 23.53 9.40
N LYS A 71 4.59 22.66 10.08
CA LYS A 71 4.08 21.87 11.19
C LYS A 71 3.82 22.80 12.37
N GLU A 72 2.57 22.94 12.78
CA GLU A 72 2.21 23.70 13.97
C GLU A 72 2.76 22.98 15.20
N GLU A 73 3.83 23.54 15.80
CA GLU A 73 4.41 23.00 17.02
C GLU A 73 3.48 23.25 18.21
N ALA A 74 3.31 22.22 19.06
CA ALA A 74 2.67 22.38 20.36
C ALA A 74 3.39 23.47 21.17
N ALA A 75 2.76 24.05 22.20
CA ALA A 75 3.41 25.07 23.04
C ALA A 75 4.77 24.66 23.58
N ILE A 76 5.02 23.35 23.63
CA ILE A 76 6.27 22.75 24.06
C ILE A 76 6.60 21.64 23.08
N THR A 77 7.33 21.98 22.03
CA THR A 77 8.27 21.03 21.42
C THR A 77 9.68 21.61 21.47
N ASP A 78 10.39 21.16 22.50
CA ASP A 78 11.77 20.72 22.38
C ASP A 78 12.86 21.76 22.01
N SER A 79 12.59 23.06 22.07
CA SER A 79 13.62 24.07 21.79
C SER A 79 13.57 25.32 22.69
N ALA A 80 14.68 25.52 23.41
CA ALA A 80 15.09 26.70 24.19
C ALA A 80 14.34 27.08 25.48
N ASN A 81 13.02 26.89 25.61
CA ASN A 81 12.27 27.33 26.79
C ASN A 81 11.44 26.20 27.41
N ILE A 82 12.03 25.41 28.31
CA ILE A 82 11.21 24.68 29.30
C ILE A 82 10.52 25.78 30.12
N ALA A 83 9.22 25.90 29.94
CA ALA A 83 8.41 26.97 30.49
C ALA A 83 8.53 27.04 32.02
N GLN A 84 8.44 28.26 32.56
CA GLN A 84 8.13 28.45 33.98
C GLN A 84 6.73 27.89 34.25
N SER A 85 6.56 27.19 35.37
CA SER A 85 5.24 26.80 35.83
C SER A 85 4.34 28.03 35.98
N TYR A 86 3.07 27.88 35.63
CA TYR A 86 2.05 28.91 35.77
C TYR A 86 0.93 28.36 36.65
N HIS A 87 0.68 29.04 37.77
CA HIS A 87 -0.22 28.56 38.84
C HIS A 87 -1.64 29.13 38.77
N GLY A 88 -1.96 29.83 37.67
CA GLY A 88 -3.13 30.69 37.56
C GLY A 88 -2.99 31.98 38.38
N HIS A 89 -3.61 33.04 37.90
CA HIS A 89 -3.66 34.35 38.55
C HIS A 89 -5.07 34.93 38.45
N ILE A 90 -5.73 35.05 39.61
CA ILE A 90 -7.08 35.63 39.72
C ILE A 90 -6.97 37.06 40.24
N ARG A 91 -7.46 38.01 39.45
CA ARG A 91 -7.37 39.45 39.74
C ARG A 91 -8.61 39.93 40.48
N GLU A 92 -8.47 40.93 41.34
CA GLU A 92 -9.59 41.45 42.15
C GLU A 92 -10.71 42.08 41.31
N ASN A 93 -10.34 42.83 40.27
CA ASN A 93 -11.27 43.64 39.47
C ASN A 93 -11.50 43.12 38.05
N ALA A 94 -11.07 41.89 37.73
CA ALA A 94 -11.29 41.33 36.40
C ALA A 94 -12.77 41.00 36.20
N ARG A 95 -13.28 41.28 34.99
CA ARG A 95 -14.67 40.94 34.62
C ARG A 95 -14.78 39.49 34.13
N CYS A 96 -13.71 38.96 33.55
CA CYS A 96 -13.67 37.63 32.97
C CYS A 96 -12.47 36.82 33.47
N CYS A 97 -12.59 35.50 33.39
CA CYS A 97 -11.53 34.56 33.73
C CYS A 97 -11.37 33.50 32.64
N TRP A 98 -10.16 33.35 32.11
CA TRP A 98 -9.81 32.28 31.19
C TRP A 98 -9.52 31.00 31.97
N VAL A 99 -10.41 30.02 31.86
CA VAL A 99 -10.36 28.79 32.66
C VAL A 99 -9.82 27.58 31.89
N SER A 100 -9.79 27.64 30.56
CA SER A 100 -9.26 26.56 29.73
C SER A 100 -8.61 27.12 28.47
N PHE A 101 -7.42 26.60 28.11
CA PHE A 101 -6.70 27.00 26.90
C PHE A 101 -5.97 25.82 26.24
N PRO A 102 -5.99 25.72 24.90
CA PRO A 102 -5.32 24.64 24.18
C PRO A 102 -3.79 24.81 24.19
N GLY A 103 -3.11 23.98 24.97
CA GLY A 103 -1.65 23.94 25.06
C GLY A 103 -0.92 23.59 23.76
N LYS A 104 -1.63 23.26 22.66
CA LYS A 104 -1.01 23.08 21.35
C LYS A 104 -0.68 24.40 20.61
N TYR A 105 -1.16 25.55 21.11
CA TYR A 105 -0.88 26.86 20.49
C TYR A 105 0.14 27.65 21.33
N ALA A 106 1.44 27.43 21.08
CA ALA A 106 2.55 28.09 21.78
C ALA A 106 2.40 29.60 21.93
N ALA A 107 2.13 30.27 20.81
CA ALA A 107 1.99 31.72 20.77
C ALA A 107 0.74 32.19 21.52
N GLY A 108 -0.37 31.45 21.41
CA GLY A 108 -1.61 31.76 22.12
C GLY A 108 -1.48 31.58 23.63
N TRP A 109 -0.80 30.51 24.07
CA TRP A 109 -0.49 30.30 25.48
C TRP A 109 0.41 31.42 26.01
N GLY A 110 1.49 31.74 25.29
CA GLY A 110 2.40 32.82 25.66
C GLY A 110 1.73 34.20 25.74
N ALA A 111 0.75 34.46 24.87
CA ALA A 111 -0.08 35.66 24.94
C ALA A 111 -1.00 35.67 26.17
N LEU A 112 -1.68 34.54 26.42
CA LEU A 112 -2.59 34.39 27.55
C LEU A 112 -1.88 34.65 28.90
N VAL A 113 -0.73 34.02 29.13
CA VAL A 113 -0.02 34.09 30.43
C VAL A 113 0.79 35.37 30.62
N LYS A 114 1.01 36.18 29.57
CA LYS A 114 1.58 37.53 29.71
C LYS A 114 0.58 38.55 30.26
N GLU A 115 -0.72 38.20 30.29
CA GLU A 115 -1.80 38.95 30.92
C GLU A 115 -1.95 40.43 30.49
N HIS A 116 -1.71 40.72 29.21
CA HIS A 116 -1.95 42.06 28.63
C HIS A 116 -3.46 42.40 28.55
N HIS A 117 -4.33 41.41 28.71
CA HIS A 117 -5.79 41.47 28.51
C HIS A 117 -6.61 41.88 29.76
N GLN A 118 -5.98 42.19 30.89
CA GLN A 118 -6.62 42.57 32.17
C GLN A 118 -7.62 41.54 32.77
N ASP A 119 -7.86 40.42 32.09
CA ASP A 119 -8.67 39.32 32.57
C ASP A 119 -7.88 38.45 33.56
N SER A 120 -8.58 37.68 34.39
CA SER A 120 -7.96 36.61 35.20
C SER A 120 -7.63 35.41 34.31
N VAL A 121 -6.67 34.58 34.73
CA VAL A 121 -6.35 33.31 34.07
C VAL A 121 -6.28 32.24 35.13
N ALA A 122 -7.22 31.28 35.12
CA ALA A 122 -7.23 30.15 36.04
C ALA A 122 -6.47 28.94 35.50
N CYS A 123 -6.06 28.93 34.23
CA CYS A 123 -5.28 27.84 33.64
C CYS A 123 -4.02 27.56 34.46
N VAL A 124 -3.71 26.27 34.68
CA VAL A 124 -2.55 25.83 35.45
C VAL A 124 -1.65 24.96 34.57
N PHE A 125 -0.35 25.18 34.67
CA PHE A 125 0.65 24.41 33.96
C PHE A 125 1.88 24.22 34.85
N LEU A 126 2.20 22.98 35.22
CA LEU A 126 3.27 22.66 36.16
C LEU A 126 4.42 21.99 35.41
N CYS A 127 5.60 22.62 35.40
CA CYS A 127 6.75 22.19 34.59
C CYS A 127 7.92 21.65 35.42
N THR A 128 7.87 21.79 36.75
CA THR A 128 8.97 21.44 37.65
C THR A 128 8.47 20.49 38.74
N PRO A 129 9.35 19.60 39.28
CA PRO A 129 9.02 18.75 40.42
C PRO A 129 8.53 19.55 41.63
N GLU A 130 9.13 20.72 41.88
CA GLU A 130 8.81 21.61 43.00
C GLU A 130 7.39 22.17 42.89
N ASP A 131 6.94 22.46 41.67
CA ASP A 131 5.61 22.99 41.39
C ASP A 131 4.53 21.90 41.29
N GLY A 132 4.91 20.62 41.21
CA GLY A 132 3.98 19.49 41.22
C GLY A 132 4.03 18.59 39.98
N LEU A 133 5.04 18.71 39.11
CA LEU A 133 5.24 17.76 38.01
C LEU A 133 5.45 16.34 38.57
N GLY A 134 4.71 15.37 38.03
CA GLY A 134 4.72 13.98 38.49
C GLY A 134 4.00 13.74 39.82
N GLN A 135 3.45 14.77 40.46
CA GLN A 135 2.75 14.62 41.73
C GLN A 135 1.27 14.27 41.53
N HIS A 136 0.79 13.38 42.40
CA HIS A 136 -0.57 12.86 42.38
C HIS A 136 -1.35 13.28 43.61
N SER A 137 -2.62 13.64 43.41
CA SER A 137 -3.55 13.98 44.48
C SER A 137 -4.67 12.95 44.57
N GLU A 138 -5.10 12.67 45.81
CA GLU A 138 -6.23 11.81 46.11
C GLU A 138 -7.55 12.48 45.68
N ASP A 139 -8.45 11.72 45.07
CA ASP A 139 -9.80 12.17 44.71
C ASP A 139 -10.71 12.09 45.94
N PRO A 140 -11.19 13.23 46.49
CA PRO A 140 -12.06 13.22 47.67
C PRO A 140 -13.39 12.50 47.45
N GLU A 141 -13.83 12.36 46.19
CA GLU A 141 -15.05 11.62 45.85
C GLU A 141 -14.81 10.11 45.71
N ASN A 142 -13.56 9.68 45.57
CA ASN A 142 -13.15 8.29 45.47
C ASN A 142 -11.96 8.01 46.39
N PRO A 143 -12.18 7.92 47.73
CA PRO A 143 -11.09 7.73 48.70
C PRO A 143 -10.19 6.54 48.33
N GLY A 144 -8.88 6.74 48.45
CA GLY A 144 -7.86 5.77 48.03
C GLY A 144 -7.61 5.69 46.53
N ARG A 145 -8.24 6.53 45.70
CA ARG A 145 -7.97 6.65 44.26
C ARG A 145 -7.38 8.00 43.91
N CYS A 146 -6.47 8.00 42.92
CA CYS A 146 -5.92 9.24 42.36
C CYS A 146 -6.92 9.90 41.41
N PHE A 147 -6.92 11.24 41.36
CA PHE A 147 -7.73 12.00 40.37
C PHE A 147 -7.53 11.53 38.92
N CYS A 148 -6.35 11.02 38.55
CA CYS A 148 -6.07 10.49 37.21
C CYS A 148 -7.14 9.50 36.72
N GLN A 149 -7.65 8.64 37.60
CA GLN A 149 -8.67 7.65 37.23
C GLN A 149 -9.99 8.31 36.82
N ARG A 150 -10.32 9.46 37.42
CA ARG A 150 -11.53 10.22 37.13
C ARG A 150 -11.37 11.15 35.93
N ILE A 151 -10.23 11.83 35.83
CA ILE A 151 -10.01 12.88 34.83
C ILE A 151 -9.42 12.36 33.51
N TYR A 152 -8.74 11.21 33.55
CA TYR A 152 -8.12 10.59 32.38
C TYR A 152 -8.57 9.15 32.12
N GLY A 153 -9.16 8.47 33.10
CA GLY A 153 -9.51 7.05 32.97
C GLY A 153 -8.29 6.12 33.05
N VAL A 154 -8.42 4.94 32.44
CA VAL A 154 -7.31 3.99 32.29
C VAL A 154 -6.74 4.12 30.88
N ARG A 155 -5.43 4.38 30.77
CA ARG A 155 -4.71 4.46 29.49
C ARG A 155 -3.40 3.70 29.60
N ASP A 156 -2.83 3.34 28.45
CA ASP A 156 -1.56 2.62 28.40
C ASP A 156 -0.38 3.53 28.79
N PHE A 157 0.79 2.91 28.99
CA PHE A 157 2.03 3.59 29.37
C PHE A 157 2.49 4.63 28.33
N ARG A 158 2.12 4.49 27.06
CA ARG A 158 2.51 5.42 25.98
C ARG A 158 1.68 6.69 26.07
N GLN A 159 0.36 6.54 26.19
CA GLN A 159 -0.58 7.65 26.35
C GLN A 159 -0.35 8.39 27.68
N PHE A 160 0.03 7.67 28.73
CA PHE A 160 0.36 8.25 30.04
C PHE A 160 1.81 8.72 30.17
N GLY A 161 2.57 8.79 29.08
CA GLY A 161 3.84 9.53 29.04
C GLY A 161 5.02 8.86 29.75
N TYR A 162 4.93 7.57 30.06
CA TYR A 162 6.04 6.81 30.67
C TYR A 162 7.21 6.57 29.71
N LEU A 163 7.05 6.94 28.44
CA LEU A 163 8.10 6.89 27.44
C LEU A 163 8.33 8.29 26.85
N MET A 164 9.49 8.87 27.14
CA MET A 164 9.91 10.18 26.66
C MET A 164 10.92 10.03 25.54
N VAL A 165 10.46 10.19 24.29
CA VAL A 165 11.33 10.03 23.13
C VAL A 165 12.10 11.31 22.83
N LEU A 166 13.40 11.31 23.10
CA LEU A 166 14.31 12.42 22.82
C LEU A 166 14.67 12.47 21.32
N GLN A 167 14.48 13.62 20.69
CA GLN A 167 14.81 13.84 19.27
C GLN A 167 16.19 14.52 19.11
N PRO A 168 16.95 14.21 18.04
CA PRO A 168 18.22 14.90 17.76
C PRO A 168 18.01 16.40 17.49
N PRO A 169 19.01 17.27 17.77
CA PRO A 169 20.36 16.97 18.28
C PRO A 169 20.44 16.71 19.79
N TYR A 170 21.23 15.70 20.18
CA TYR A 170 21.43 15.29 21.58
C TYR A 170 22.55 16.08 22.26
N THR A 171 22.33 17.36 22.52
CA THR A 171 23.29 18.14 23.29
C THR A 171 23.30 17.66 24.75
N PRO A 172 24.46 17.66 25.45
CA PRO A 172 24.52 17.23 26.86
C PRO A 172 23.50 17.93 27.76
N GLU A 173 23.27 19.23 27.54
CA GLU A 173 22.27 20.01 28.27
C GLU A 173 20.82 19.55 27.96
N ARG A 174 20.50 19.19 26.71
CA ARG A 174 19.16 18.67 26.36
C ARG A 174 18.93 17.29 26.95
N VAL A 175 19.94 16.42 26.87
CA VAL A 175 19.88 15.08 27.47
C VAL A 175 19.64 15.20 28.98
N ARG A 176 20.47 15.97 29.68
CA ARG A 176 20.33 16.19 31.13
C ARG A 176 18.94 16.68 31.53
N ARG A 177 18.40 17.68 30.82
CA ARG A 177 17.06 18.22 31.11
C ARG A 177 15.93 17.21 30.89
N HIS A 178 16.03 16.37 29.86
CA HIS A 178 15.04 15.32 29.62
C HIS A 178 15.14 14.22 30.66
N GLU A 179 16.35 13.87 31.10
CA GLU A 179 16.56 12.92 32.20
C GLU A 179 16.00 13.45 33.52
N GLU A 180 16.23 14.73 33.85
CA GLU A 180 15.66 15.39 35.03
C GLU A 180 14.11 15.37 35.01
N MET A 181 13.51 15.68 33.86
CA MET A 181 12.05 15.66 33.68
C MET A 181 11.47 14.24 33.73
N ALA A 182 12.14 13.28 33.09
CA ALA A 182 11.73 11.89 33.12
C ALA A 182 11.83 11.29 34.53
N ALA A 183 12.86 11.66 35.30
CA ALA A 183 12.98 11.27 36.70
C ALA A 183 11.81 11.82 37.54
N ALA A 184 11.40 13.07 37.31
CA ALA A 184 10.25 13.67 37.99
C ALA A 184 8.94 12.94 37.68
N MET A 185 8.79 12.44 36.45
CA MET A 185 7.59 11.76 35.95
C MET A 185 7.62 10.25 36.16
N ASN A 186 8.70 9.70 36.72
CA ASN A 186 9.00 8.27 36.75
C ASN A 186 8.84 7.62 35.35
N ALA A 187 9.37 8.29 34.33
CA ALA A 187 9.32 7.89 32.92
C ALA A 187 10.70 7.46 32.40
N VAL A 188 10.72 6.76 31.26
CA VAL A 188 11.93 6.28 30.59
C VAL A 188 12.27 7.20 29.42
N VAL A 189 13.50 7.74 29.41
CA VAL A 189 14.03 8.46 28.25
C VAL A 189 14.51 7.47 27.20
N LEU A 190 14.04 7.64 25.97
CA LEU A 190 14.46 6.83 24.82
C LEU A 190 14.94 7.76 23.71
N ARG A 191 16.15 7.54 23.20
CA ARG A 191 16.60 8.30 22.03
C ARG A 191 15.89 7.82 20.76
N ALA A 192 15.53 8.74 19.88
CA ALA A 192 14.86 8.41 18.62
C ALA A 192 15.70 7.48 17.72
N ASP A 193 17.04 7.56 17.82
CA ASP A 193 18.02 6.74 17.10
C ASP A 193 18.46 5.47 17.84
N ALA A 194 17.79 5.11 18.95
CA ALA A 194 18.11 3.89 19.70
C ALA A 194 17.88 2.61 18.87
N SER A 195 18.71 1.61 19.12
CA SER A 195 18.61 0.26 18.53
C SER A 195 17.31 -0.44 18.92
N LEU A 196 16.91 -1.47 18.15
CA LEU A 196 15.70 -2.24 18.44
C LEU A 196 15.72 -2.85 19.86
N SER A 197 16.87 -3.39 20.28
CA SER A 197 17.04 -3.95 21.63
C SER A 197 16.84 -2.90 22.73
N GLU A 198 17.35 -1.68 22.54
CA GLU A 198 17.17 -0.59 23.50
C GLU A 198 15.71 -0.12 23.55
N LYS A 199 15.02 -0.10 22.41
CA LYS A 199 13.59 0.23 22.35
C LYS A 199 12.74 -0.80 23.09
N GLU A 200 13.01 -2.08 22.90
CA GLU A 200 12.30 -3.16 23.60
C GLU A 200 12.49 -3.08 25.12
N GLU A 201 13.73 -2.82 25.58
CA GLU A 201 14.01 -2.68 27.00
C GLU A 201 13.33 -1.44 27.59
N ALA A 202 13.40 -0.30 26.90
CA ALA A 202 12.72 0.91 27.33
C ALA A 202 11.19 0.74 27.40
N PHE A 203 10.59 -0.02 26.49
CA PHE A 203 9.16 -0.32 26.53
C PHE A 203 8.80 -1.20 27.73
N LYS A 204 9.57 -2.26 28.00
CA LYS A 204 9.36 -3.11 29.19
C LYS A 204 9.48 -2.31 30.48
N GLN A 205 10.51 -1.46 30.56
CA GLN A 205 10.73 -0.62 31.73
C GLN A 205 9.60 0.40 31.92
N ALA A 206 9.18 1.09 30.85
CA ALA A 206 8.09 2.05 30.90
C ALA A 206 6.75 1.39 31.29
N GLU A 207 6.47 0.20 30.76
CA GLU A 207 5.28 -0.57 31.12
C GLU A 207 5.31 -1.03 32.59
N ALA A 208 6.46 -1.49 33.09
CA ALA A 208 6.63 -1.88 34.49
C ALA A 208 6.42 -0.68 35.43
N GLN A 209 7.02 0.48 35.13
CA GLN A 209 6.85 1.71 35.91
C GLN A 209 5.39 2.19 35.93
N TRP A 210 4.70 2.13 34.78
CA TRP A 210 3.28 2.45 34.69
C TRP A 210 2.41 1.54 35.56
N GLN A 211 2.70 0.22 35.59
CA GLN A 211 2.00 -0.72 36.45
C GLN A 211 2.26 -0.46 37.94
N GLU A 212 3.52 -0.21 38.31
CA GLU A 212 3.93 0.06 39.70
C GLU A 212 3.32 1.36 40.25
N CYS A 213 3.20 2.40 39.42
CA CYS A 213 2.54 3.66 39.78
C CYS A 213 1.00 3.56 39.86
N GLY A 214 0.42 2.38 39.67
CA GLY A 214 -1.04 2.20 39.74
C GLY A 214 -1.79 2.69 38.51
N ARG A 215 -1.13 2.69 37.34
CA ARG A 215 -1.68 3.05 36.02
C ARG A 215 -2.27 4.47 35.98
N VAL A 216 -1.50 5.44 36.48
CA VAL A 216 -1.83 6.87 36.49
C VAL A 216 -0.99 7.62 35.46
N ALA A 217 -1.28 8.89 35.16
CA ALA A 217 -0.50 9.66 34.19
C ALA A 217 0.86 10.09 34.75
N SER A 218 1.96 9.84 34.05
CA SER A 218 3.33 10.12 34.52
C SER A 218 3.58 11.60 34.86
N TRP A 219 2.89 12.54 34.21
CA TRP A 219 3.01 13.97 34.49
C TRP A 219 2.27 14.41 35.76
N GLY A 220 1.49 13.55 36.40
CA GLY A 220 0.76 13.85 37.62
C GLY A 220 -0.60 14.53 37.41
N CYS A 221 -1.36 14.65 38.51
CA CYS A 221 -2.66 15.33 38.53
C CYS A 221 -2.73 16.51 39.51
N ALA A 222 -1.62 16.90 40.14
CA ALA A 222 -1.59 18.02 41.09
C ALA A 222 -2.04 19.37 40.50
N TRP A 223 -1.94 19.54 39.18
CA TRP A 223 -2.45 20.74 38.48
C TRP A 223 -3.98 20.88 38.60
N TYR A 224 -4.72 19.77 38.63
CA TYR A 224 -6.18 19.76 38.60
C TYR A 224 -6.84 20.37 39.86
N PRO A 225 -6.49 19.98 41.10
CA PRO A 225 -7.06 20.61 42.28
C PRO A 225 -6.67 22.09 42.39
N THR A 226 -5.45 22.46 41.98
CA THR A 226 -5.01 23.87 41.92
C THR A 226 -5.85 24.67 40.93
N TRP A 227 -6.04 24.15 39.73
CA TRP A 227 -6.91 24.73 38.71
C TRP A 227 -8.33 24.92 39.24
N LEU A 228 -8.93 23.88 39.82
CA LEU A 228 -10.30 23.94 40.36
C LEU A 228 -10.43 24.99 41.48
N ALA A 229 -9.41 25.14 42.32
CA ALA A 229 -9.38 26.19 43.34
C ALA A 229 -9.36 27.60 42.72
N ARG A 230 -8.59 27.82 41.65
CA ARG A 230 -8.54 29.10 40.92
C ARG A 230 -9.85 29.43 40.23
N VAL A 231 -10.49 28.44 39.60
CA VAL A 231 -11.82 28.62 39.02
C VAL A 231 -12.85 28.97 40.11
N ARG A 232 -12.83 28.28 41.25
CA ARG A 232 -13.71 28.61 42.40
C ARG A 232 -13.50 30.04 42.91
N GLU A 233 -12.26 30.50 42.97
CA GLU A 233 -11.91 31.87 43.34
C GLU A 233 -12.49 32.88 42.33
N ALA A 234 -12.36 32.61 41.02
CA ALA A 234 -12.94 33.46 39.98
C ALA A 234 -14.48 33.53 40.06
N VAL A 235 -15.14 32.40 40.29
CA VAL A 235 -16.60 32.31 40.49
C VAL A 235 -17.03 33.07 41.76
N ALA A 236 -16.29 32.94 42.87
CA ALA A 236 -16.57 33.67 44.11
C ALA A 236 -16.47 35.19 43.94
N LYS A 237 -15.59 35.65 43.03
CA LYS A 237 -15.44 37.05 42.63
C LYS A 237 -16.44 37.50 41.54
N GLY A 238 -17.35 36.63 41.11
CA GLY A 238 -18.38 36.94 40.12
C GLY A 238 -17.86 37.14 38.69
N GLN A 239 -16.71 36.56 38.36
CA GLN A 239 -16.10 36.70 37.03
C GLN A 239 -16.75 35.76 36.01
N ARG A 240 -16.96 36.23 34.78
CA ARG A 240 -17.46 35.40 33.69
C ARG A 240 -16.37 34.46 33.19
N LEU A 241 -16.62 33.15 33.22
CA LEU A 241 -15.64 32.15 32.79
C LEU A 241 -15.56 32.08 31.26
N LYS A 242 -14.39 31.77 30.70
CA LYS A 242 -14.15 31.61 29.26
C LYS A 242 -13.28 30.39 28.98
N ALA A 243 -13.64 29.61 27.96
CA ALA A 243 -12.89 28.44 27.52
C ALA A 243 -12.58 28.49 26.02
N VAL A 244 -11.33 28.22 25.65
CA VAL A 244 -10.85 28.33 24.26
C VAL A 244 -10.85 26.97 23.55
N PHE A 245 -11.41 26.92 22.36
CA PHE A 245 -11.54 25.75 21.49
C PHE A 245 -10.63 25.83 20.25
N PHE A 246 -10.40 24.69 19.61
CA PHE A 246 -9.65 24.62 18.35
C PHE A 246 -10.36 25.39 17.21
N PRO A 247 -9.62 25.80 16.16
CA PRO A 247 -10.14 26.62 15.07
C PRO A 247 -11.34 26.00 14.38
N GLY A 248 -12.47 26.71 14.36
CA GLY A 248 -13.74 26.28 13.79
C GLY A 248 -14.44 25.15 14.55
N GLN A 249 -14.00 24.82 15.77
CA GLN A 249 -14.47 23.66 16.53
C GLN A 249 -15.09 24.03 17.89
N VAL A 250 -15.58 25.26 18.02
CA VAL A 250 -16.35 25.71 19.20
C VAL A 250 -17.49 24.73 19.50
N GLY A 251 -17.60 24.32 20.76
CA GLY A 251 -18.62 23.39 21.26
C GLY A 251 -18.40 21.91 20.92
N GLN A 252 -17.39 21.58 20.12
CA GLN A 252 -17.05 20.19 19.78
C GLN A 252 -16.15 19.56 20.87
N GLY A 253 -16.06 18.23 20.90
CA GLY A 253 -15.11 17.51 21.78
C GLY A 253 -15.43 17.52 23.28
N LYS A 254 -16.56 18.11 23.69
CA LYS A 254 -17.02 18.13 25.08
C LYS A 254 -17.44 16.74 25.54
N LEU A 255 -17.04 16.37 26.75
CA LEU A 255 -17.33 15.06 27.36
C LEU A 255 -18.01 15.24 28.71
N SER A 256 -18.79 14.24 29.12
CA SER A 256 -19.26 14.16 30.52
C SER A 256 -18.17 13.57 31.42
N MET A 257 -18.24 13.82 32.73
CA MET A 257 -17.29 13.24 33.70
C MET A 257 -17.26 11.70 33.63
N GLU A 258 -18.39 11.05 33.35
CA GLU A 258 -18.51 9.59 33.22
C GLU A 258 -17.93 9.07 31.90
N SER A 259 -17.79 9.94 30.90
CA SER A 259 -17.25 9.58 29.58
C SER A 259 -15.73 9.64 29.55
N LEU A 260 -15.11 10.49 30.39
CA LEU A 260 -13.65 10.62 30.52
C LEU A 260 -13.00 9.29 30.93
N SER A 261 -13.63 8.58 31.86
CA SER A 261 -13.08 7.35 32.45
C SER A 261 -13.24 6.10 31.60
N ARG A 262 -13.95 6.16 30.46
CA ARG A 262 -14.14 5.00 29.58
C ARG A 262 -12.86 4.70 28.79
N ASP A 263 -12.53 3.42 28.67
CA ASP A 263 -11.35 2.94 27.94
C ASP A 263 -11.44 3.19 26.43
N THR A 264 -12.67 3.33 25.89
CA THR A 264 -12.91 3.61 24.46
C THR A 264 -12.82 5.10 24.11
N THR A 265 -12.67 5.99 25.09
CA THR A 265 -12.69 7.44 24.86
C THR A 265 -11.27 7.96 24.62
N ASP A 266 -10.99 8.45 23.42
CA ASP A 266 -9.74 9.16 23.16
C ASP A 266 -9.82 10.63 23.61
N LEU A 267 -9.00 10.99 24.61
CA LEU A 267 -8.93 12.36 25.11
C LEU A 267 -8.08 13.25 24.20
N TRP A 268 -7.24 12.67 23.33
CA TRP A 268 -6.31 13.36 22.44
C TRP A 268 -6.67 13.23 20.96
N ASP A 269 -7.96 13.04 20.66
CA ASP A 269 -8.54 12.91 19.30
C ASP A 269 -8.42 14.15 18.40
N ASN A 270 -7.86 15.25 18.90
CA ASN A 270 -7.76 16.56 18.24
C ASN A 270 -9.12 17.21 17.88
N VAL A 271 -10.21 16.83 18.54
CA VAL A 271 -11.55 17.40 18.34
C VAL A 271 -11.91 18.36 19.47
N GLY A 272 -12.20 19.61 19.12
CA GLY A 272 -12.67 20.70 19.97
C GLY A 272 -11.64 21.24 20.96
N CYS A 273 -11.03 20.37 21.75
CA CYS A 273 -10.18 20.69 22.90
C CYS A 273 -9.15 19.59 23.15
N GLY A 274 -8.04 19.93 23.80
CA GLY A 274 -7.00 18.97 24.22
C GLY A 274 -7.42 18.11 25.42
N GLY A 275 -6.66 17.05 25.70
CA GLY A 275 -7.03 16.06 26.73
C GLY A 275 -7.27 16.62 28.13
N SER A 276 -6.43 17.55 28.61
CA SER A 276 -6.64 18.24 29.89
C SER A 276 -7.89 19.12 29.86
N GLN A 277 -8.10 19.85 28.75
CA GLN A 277 -9.26 20.74 28.58
C GLN A 277 -10.59 20.00 28.60
N LYS A 278 -10.66 18.79 28.02
CA LYS A 278 -11.88 17.99 28.05
C LYS A 278 -12.32 17.70 29.50
N CYS A 279 -11.38 17.47 30.40
CA CYS A 279 -11.68 17.32 31.83
C CYS A 279 -12.13 18.64 32.48
N GLU A 280 -11.45 19.74 32.18
CA GLU A 280 -11.81 21.08 32.68
C GLU A 280 -13.27 21.41 32.34
N LEU A 281 -13.65 21.23 31.07
CA LEU A 281 -15.01 21.48 30.58
C LEU A 281 -16.04 20.51 31.18
N ALA A 282 -15.73 19.21 31.25
CA ALA A 282 -16.60 18.22 31.88
C ALA A 282 -16.88 18.56 33.35
N THR A 283 -15.88 19.10 34.05
CA THR A 283 -16.00 19.55 35.44
C THR A 283 -16.90 20.76 35.56
N LEU A 284 -16.72 21.77 34.70
CA LEU A 284 -17.58 22.96 34.64
C LEU A 284 -19.03 22.58 34.33
N ASP A 285 -19.27 21.74 33.32
CA ASP A 285 -20.60 21.27 32.93
C ASP A 285 -21.29 20.50 34.08
N ARG A 286 -20.52 19.71 34.85
CA ARG A 286 -21.04 19.03 36.04
C ARG A 286 -21.40 20.03 37.14
N LEU A 287 -20.55 21.02 37.41
CA LEU A 287 -20.80 22.03 38.45
C LEU A 287 -21.94 22.98 38.07
N GLN A 288 -22.11 23.30 36.79
CA GLN A 288 -23.26 24.02 36.26
C GLN A 288 -24.57 23.27 36.57
N LYS A 289 -24.60 21.95 36.37
CA LYS A 289 -25.77 21.12 36.70
C LYS A 289 -26.07 21.07 38.21
N LEU A 290 -25.03 21.07 39.05
CA LEU A 290 -25.18 20.93 40.50
C LEU A 290 -25.45 22.25 41.23
N GLU A 291 -24.84 23.34 40.78
CA GLU A 291 -24.79 24.61 41.50
C GLU A 291 -25.29 25.82 40.68
N GLY A 292 -25.74 25.60 39.45
CA GLY A 292 -26.42 26.61 38.62
C GLY A 292 -25.50 27.49 37.76
N SER A 293 -26.07 28.58 37.24
CA SER A 293 -25.52 29.40 36.16
C SER A 293 -24.23 30.18 36.50
N LYS A 294 -23.81 30.18 37.77
CA LYS A 294 -22.53 30.81 38.17
C LYS A 294 -21.29 30.10 37.59
N TRP A 295 -21.47 28.87 37.08
CA TRP A 295 -20.43 28.08 36.40
C TRP A 295 -20.52 28.16 34.86
N ASP A 296 -21.44 28.95 34.32
CA ASP A 296 -21.53 29.18 32.89
C ASP A 296 -20.23 29.81 32.37
N TYR A 297 -19.78 29.31 31.23
CA TYR A 297 -18.62 29.83 30.52
C TYR A 297 -18.96 30.20 29.08
N ASP A 298 -18.24 31.17 28.54
CA ASP A 298 -18.28 31.50 27.13
C ASP A 298 -17.29 30.60 26.38
N GLU A 299 -17.76 30.00 25.29
CA GLU A 299 -16.93 29.21 24.38
C GLU A 299 -16.32 30.14 23.33
N VAL A 300 -15.00 30.13 23.21
CA VAL A 300 -14.24 31.07 22.38
C VAL A 300 -13.40 30.29 21.37
N ASP A 301 -13.48 30.64 20.09
CA ASP A 301 -12.58 30.07 19.08
C ASP A 301 -11.15 30.58 19.32
N VAL A 302 -10.14 29.71 19.25
CA VAL A 302 -8.75 30.17 19.38
C VAL A 302 -8.40 31.21 18.31
N SER A 303 -9.03 31.18 17.14
CA SER A 303 -8.87 32.18 16.09
C SER A 303 -9.46 33.54 16.51
N ASP A 304 -10.52 33.57 17.32
CA ASP A 304 -11.10 34.79 17.87
C ASP A 304 -10.25 35.34 19.02
N PHE A 305 -9.73 34.45 19.89
CA PHE A 305 -8.79 34.79 20.94
C PHE A 305 -7.52 35.41 20.35
N LEU A 306 -6.88 34.70 19.41
CA LEU A 306 -5.74 35.21 18.65
C LEU A 306 -6.14 36.44 17.81
N GLY A 307 -7.40 36.51 17.39
CA GLY A 307 -8.07 37.64 16.76
C GLY A 307 -7.90 38.97 17.50
N SER A 308 -7.92 38.91 18.84
CA SER A 308 -7.72 40.04 19.75
C SER A 308 -6.24 40.37 20.04
N GLU A 309 -5.33 39.45 19.73
CA GLU A 309 -3.87 39.64 19.81
C GLU A 309 -3.30 40.34 18.55
N PHE A 310 -4.04 40.36 17.44
CA PHE A 310 -3.69 41.13 16.26
C PHE A 310 -3.89 42.62 16.53
N THR A 311 -2.82 43.29 16.95
CA THR A 311 -2.80 44.75 17.12
C THR A 311 -2.63 45.46 15.77
N ALA A 312 -3.14 46.68 15.67
CA ALA A 312 -2.93 47.52 14.50
C ALA A 312 -1.43 47.68 14.23
N GLY A 313 -0.99 47.36 13.01
CA GLY A 313 0.42 47.31 12.62
C GLY A 313 0.98 45.89 12.47
N CYS A 314 0.30 44.85 12.95
CA CYS A 314 0.74 43.47 12.74
C CYS A 314 0.68 43.08 11.25
N PRO A 315 1.73 42.45 10.70
CA PRO A 315 1.65 41.80 9.40
C PRO A 315 0.76 40.55 9.52
N VAL A 316 -0.29 40.52 8.71
CA VAL A 316 -1.32 39.49 8.74
C VAL A 316 -1.64 39.01 7.34
N TYR A 317 -2.25 37.83 7.28
CA TYR A 317 -2.91 37.34 6.09
C TYR A 317 -4.41 37.36 6.31
N ALA A 318 -5.15 37.91 5.37
CA ALA A 318 -6.56 38.20 5.51
C ALA A 318 -7.35 37.76 4.28
N LYS A 319 -8.49 37.11 4.51
CA LYS A 319 -9.34 36.58 3.45
C LYS A 319 -10.26 37.68 2.89
N THR A 320 -10.21 37.94 1.59
CA THR A 320 -11.16 38.85 0.92
C THR A 320 -12.46 38.12 0.57
N GLU A 321 -13.58 38.57 1.11
CA GLU A 321 -14.91 38.14 0.65
C GLU A 321 -15.35 38.98 -0.56
N GLY A 322 -15.54 38.35 -1.73
CA GLY A 322 -15.91 39.06 -2.96
C GLY A 322 -16.58 38.19 -4.02
N LYS A 323 -17.36 38.81 -4.92
CA LYS A 323 -18.16 38.14 -5.99
C LYS A 323 -17.34 37.35 -7.03
N GLY A 324 -16.04 37.20 -6.84
CA GLY A 324 -15.13 36.45 -7.71
C GLY A 324 -13.94 35.91 -6.92
N ARG A 325 -14.12 34.72 -6.32
CA ARG A 325 -13.14 33.93 -5.54
C ARG A 325 -12.71 34.56 -4.21
N ASP A 326 -12.83 33.77 -3.16
CA ASP A 326 -12.18 34.01 -1.88
C ASP A 326 -10.66 33.92 -2.06
N GLU A 327 -9.92 34.95 -1.63
CA GLU A 327 -8.46 35.03 -1.80
C GLU A 327 -7.82 35.52 -0.50
N TRP A 328 -6.75 34.85 -0.07
CA TRP A 328 -5.98 35.24 1.12
C TRP A 328 -4.84 36.19 0.75
N ARG A 329 -4.92 37.45 1.17
CA ARG A 329 -3.95 38.50 0.82
C ARG A 329 -3.08 38.87 2.03
N ARG A 330 -1.79 39.15 1.78
CA ARG A 330 -0.91 39.76 2.78
C ARG A 330 -1.29 41.21 2.98
N GLY A 331 -1.30 41.63 4.22
CA GLY A 331 -1.55 43.01 4.56
C GLY A 331 -1.08 43.35 5.95
N VAL A 332 -1.13 44.64 6.23
CA VAL A 332 -0.94 45.15 7.59
C VAL A 332 -2.32 45.36 8.18
N LEU A 333 -2.54 44.79 9.36
CA LEU A 333 -3.76 45.02 10.11
C LEU A 333 -3.86 46.52 10.42
N VAL A 334 -4.92 47.18 9.96
CA VAL A 334 -5.11 48.62 10.20
C VAL A 334 -5.89 48.83 11.50
N MET A 335 -6.97 48.09 11.68
CA MET A 335 -7.79 48.13 12.90
C MET A 335 -8.76 46.95 12.95
N GLN A 336 -9.08 46.52 14.17
CA GLN A 336 -10.19 45.64 14.46
C GLN A 336 -11.49 46.45 14.51
N LYS A 337 -12.56 45.95 13.89
CA LYS A 337 -13.89 46.59 13.92
C LYS A 337 -14.76 45.83 14.93
N MET A 338 -15.23 46.51 15.97
CA MET A 338 -16.13 45.90 16.97
C MET A 338 -17.62 46.14 16.63
N ARG A 339 -18.39 45.04 16.74
CA ARG A 339 -19.85 44.85 16.90
C ARG A 339 -20.83 45.56 15.94
N ASP A 340 -21.49 44.76 15.09
CA ASP A 340 -22.91 44.93 14.74
C ASP A 340 -23.74 44.06 15.73
N PRO A 341 -24.78 44.58 16.40
CA PRO A 341 -25.61 43.81 17.34
C PRO A 341 -26.37 42.60 16.76
N ARG A 342 -26.28 42.37 15.44
CA ARG A 342 -27.03 41.32 14.71
C ARG A 342 -26.17 40.20 14.12
N ASP A 343 -24.85 40.31 14.19
CA ASP A 343 -23.91 39.32 13.64
C ASP A 343 -22.72 39.17 14.61
N ASP A 344 -22.53 37.97 15.18
CA ASP A 344 -21.51 37.69 16.21
C ASP A 344 -20.07 37.63 15.64
N ARG A 345 -19.89 37.80 14.33
CA ARG A 345 -18.57 37.74 13.68
C ARG A 345 -17.76 39.02 13.79
N ILE A 346 -16.55 38.90 14.33
CA ILE A 346 -15.53 39.97 14.34
C ILE A 346 -15.01 40.17 12.90
N SER A 347 -14.81 41.44 12.50
CA SER A 347 -14.17 41.77 11.22
C SER A 347 -13.00 42.72 11.43
N TRP A 348 -12.00 42.60 10.56
CA TRP A 348 -10.77 43.37 10.60
C TRP A 348 -10.57 44.14 9.31
N LYS A 349 -10.06 45.36 9.42
CA LYS A 349 -9.68 46.17 8.27
C LYS A 349 -8.19 45.95 7.99
N VAL A 350 -7.88 45.41 6.82
CA VAL A 350 -6.52 45.03 6.43
C VAL A 350 -6.10 45.82 5.21
N ARG A 351 -4.91 46.43 5.26
CA ARG A 351 -4.29 47.12 4.12
C ARG A 351 -3.42 46.13 3.39
N CYS A 352 -3.80 45.76 2.17
CA CYS A 352 -3.00 44.86 1.34
C CYS A 352 -1.60 45.45 1.12
N GLU A 353 -0.55 44.67 1.35
CA GLU A 353 0.83 45.12 1.08
C GLU A 353 1.09 45.34 -0.42
N LYS A 354 0.48 44.50 -1.27
CA LYS A 354 0.71 44.54 -2.72
C LYS A 354 -0.07 45.65 -3.41
N THR A 355 -1.37 45.74 -3.13
CA THR A 355 -2.27 46.70 -3.81
C THR A 355 -2.46 48.00 -3.04
N GLN A 356 -2.02 48.06 -1.77
CA GLN A 356 -2.27 49.16 -0.83
C GLN A 356 -3.75 49.43 -0.54
N GLU A 357 -4.67 48.68 -1.15
CA GLU A 357 -6.11 48.75 -0.88
C GLU A 357 -6.42 48.23 0.51
N THR A 358 -7.38 48.90 1.17
CA THR A 358 -7.93 48.40 2.44
C THR A 358 -9.19 47.62 2.18
N PHE A 359 -9.28 46.41 2.74
CA PHE A 359 -10.46 45.56 2.66
C PHE A 359 -10.85 45.06 4.04
N GLU A 360 -12.11 44.66 4.18
CA GLU A 360 -12.62 44.01 5.39
C GLU A 360 -12.47 42.49 5.24
N ALA A 361 -12.02 41.85 6.31
CA ALA A 361 -11.84 40.41 6.39
C ALA A 361 -12.43 39.89 7.70
N SER A 362 -13.11 38.76 7.63
CA SER A 362 -13.68 38.00 8.75
C SER A 362 -12.78 36.83 9.17
N ASP A 363 -11.68 36.59 8.45
CA ASP A 363 -10.71 35.54 8.73
C ASP A 363 -9.28 36.12 8.62
N LEU A 364 -8.46 35.96 9.69
CA LEU A 364 -7.07 36.43 9.78
C LEU A 364 -6.09 35.32 10.20
N ARG A 365 -4.82 35.44 9.79
CA ARG A 365 -3.69 34.62 10.27
C ARG A 365 -2.43 35.47 10.48
N HIS A 366 -1.59 35.08 11.45
CA HIS A 366 -0.28 35.69 11.70
C HIS A 366 0.68 35.46 10.53
N ALA A 367 1.51 36.45 10.21
CA ALA A 367 2.57 36.32 9.19
C ALA A 367 3.98 36.08 9.79
N SER A 368 4.07 35.68 11.08
CA SER A 368 5.31 35.69 11.88
C SER A 368 6.24 34.47 11.69
N VAL A 369 5.74 33.33 11.21
CA VAL A 369 6.56 32.22 10.69
C VAL A 369 5.96 31.84 9.35
N SER A 370 6.78 31.93 8.30
CA SER A 370 6.26 31.79 6.94
C SER A 370 7.11 30.92 6.04
N ILE A 371 6.45 30.28 5.08
CA ILE A 371 7.12 29.56 3.98
C ILE A 371 8.06 30.51 3.24
N GLU A 372 7.72 31.80 3.13
CA GLU A 372 8.57 32.80 2.50
C GLU A 372 9.88 33.03 3.29
N GLN A 373 9.82 33.11 4.62
CA GLN A 373 11.03 33.21 5.47
C GLN A 373 11.89 31.95 5.40
N MET A 374 11.27 30.76 5.34
CA MET A 374 12.00 29.51 5.13
C MET A 374 12.72 29.51 3.77
N GLN A 375 12.05 29.96 2.70
CA GLN A 375 12.65 30.09 1.38
C GLN A 375 13.80 31.10 1.35
N GLU A 376 13.66 32.23 2.05
CA GLU A 376 14.71 33.25 2.17
C GLU A 376 15.92 32.73 2.96
N ALA A 377 15.69 32.02 4.08
CA ALA A 377 16.75 31.46 4.91
C ALA A 377 17.54 30.33 4.21
N CYS A 378 16.86 29.50 3.41
CA CYS A 378 17.50 28.40 2.72
C CYS A 378 18.15 28.82 1.39
N GLY A 379 17.53 29.77 0.68
CA GLY A 379 17.83 30.06 -0.72
C GLY A 379 17.11 29.10 -1.67
N HIS A 380 16.73 29.62 -2.86
CA HIS A 380 15.90 28.89 -3.82
C HIS A 380 16.57 27.59 -4.32
N ASP A 381 17.83 27.66 -4.73
CA ASP A 381 18.57 26.53 -5.32
C ASP A 381 18.81 25.41 -4.30
N VAL A 382 19.20 25.79 -3.08
CA VAL A 382 19.42 24.85 -1.97
C VAL A 382 18.12 24.12 -1.63
N LEU A 383 17.00 24.84 -1.56
CA LEU A 383 15.71 24.22 -1.24
C LEU A 383 15.27 23.25 -2.35
N LEU A 384 15.54 23.56 -3.61
CA LEU A 384 15.28 22.65 -4.73
C LEU A 384 16.18 21.41 -4.67
N GLU A 385 17.46 21.57 -4.32
CA GLU A 385 18.40 20.46 -4.09
C GLU A 385 17.94 19.56 -2.94
N LEU A 386 17.53 20.15 -1.82
CA LEU A 386 16.99 19.42 -0.66
C LEU A 386 15.76 18.60 -1.03
N LEU A 387 14.79 19.22 -1.69
CA LEU A 387 13.58 18.53 -2.16
C LEU A 387 13.96 17.36 -3.10
N SER A 388 14.85 17.60 -4.06
CA SER A 388 15.27 16.60 -5.05
C SER A 388 16.04 15.44 -4.43
N THR A 389 16.87 15.72 -3.42
CA THR A 389 17.63 14.69 -2.69
C THR A 389 16.72 13.84 -1.80
N CYS A 390 15.69 14.46 -1.20
CA CYS A 390 14.73 13.76 -0.34
C CYS A 390 13.69 12.94 -1.12
N LEU A 391 13.40 13.31 -2.37
CA LEU A 391 12.58 12.55 -3.31
C LEU A 391 13.45 11.97 -4.42
N SER A 392 14.49 11.22 -4.03
CA SER A 392 15.39 10.54 -4.96
C SER A 392 14.59 9.60 -5.88
N GLY A 393 14.47 9.96 -7.16
CA GLY A 393 13.68 9.24 -8.15
C GLY A 393 12.52 10.05 -8.75
N THR A 394 12.13 11.16 -8.13
CA THR A 394 11.12 12.07 -8.67
C THR A 394 11.72 13.39 -9.12
N GLN A 395 11.48 13.79 -10.37
CA GLN A 395 12.01 15.05 -10.87
C GLN A 395 11.19 16.23 -10.34
N ILE A 396 11.86 17.15 -9.66
CA ILE A 396 11.25 18.39 -9.17
C ILE A 396 11.66 19.53 -10.11
N THR A 397 10.67 20.17 -10.72
CA THR A 397 10.89 21.16 -11.78
C THR A 397 10.88 22.59 -11.27
N ALA A 398 10.13 22.84 -10.19
CA ALA A 398 10.02 24.16 -9.59
C ALA A 398 9.49 24.02 -8.15
N HIS A 399 9.74 25.03 -7.32
CA HIS A 399 9.01 25.24 -6.09
C HIS A 399 8.62 26.71 -5.92
N GLU A 400 7.50 26.97 -5.26
CA GLU A 400 7.07 28.33 -4.92
C GLU A 400 6.28 28.35 -3.61
N ALA A 401 6.23 29.51 -2.95
CA ALA A 401 5.27 29.73 -1.89
C ALA A 401 3.86 29.71 -2.49
N ALA A 402 2.97 28.97 -1.86
CA ALA A 402 1.58 28.84 -2.26
C ALA A 402 0.66 28.88 -1.03
N ARG A 403 -0.63 28.89 -1.33
CA ARG A 403 -1.70 29.00 -0.35
C ARG A 403 -2.73 27.92 -0.60
N LEU A 404 -3.00 27.15 0.43
CA LEU A 404 -4.08 26.19 0.41
C LEU A 404 -5.44 26.93 0.48
N PRO A 405 -6.54 26.31 0.02
CA PRO A 405 -7.89 26.89 0.15
C PRO A 405 -8.27 27.28 1.58
N THR A 406 -7.66 26.60 2.57
CA THR A 406 -7.80 26.89 4.01
C THR A 406 -7.10 28.17 4.46
N GLY A 407 -6.28 28.78 3.60
CA GLY A 407 -5.41 29.93 3.92
C GLY A 407 -4.06 29.57 4.51
N ALA A 408 -3.84 28.28 4.82
CA ALA A 408 -2.55 27.79 5.27
C ALA A 408 -1.47 28.06 4.20
N GLN A 409 -0.31 28.51 4.66
CA GLN A 409 0.85 28.64 3.80
C GLN A 409 1.42 27.28 3.50
N ALA A 410 1.79 27.07 2.24
CA ALA A 410 2.44 25.86 1.82
C ALA A 410 3.59 26.16 0.87
N LEU A 411 4.64 25.37 0.93
CA LEU A 411 5.59 25.25 -0.15
C LEU A 411 4.99 24.32 -1.20
N ARG A 412 4.80 24.82 -2.42
CA ARG A 412 4.30 24.06 -3.56
C ARG A 412 5.48 23.57 -4.40
N ALA A 413 5.77 22.29 -4.36
CA ALA A 413 6.74 21.65 -5.23
C ALA A 413 6.05 21.07 -6.48
N THR A 414 6.58 21.37 -7.65
CA THR A 414 6.06 20.89 -8.93
C THR A 414 6.84 19.66 -9.37
N LEU A 415 6.16 18.52 -9.44
CA LEU A 415 6.74 17.22 -9.73
C LEU A 415 6.50 16.85 -11.19
N ARG A 416 7.44 16.14 -11.79
CA ARG A 416 7.33 15.57 -13.14
C ARG A 416 7.45 14.05 -13.02
N ILE A 417 6.31 13.37 -13.07
CA ILE A 417 6.20 11.93 -12.89
C ILE A 417 6.18 11.26 -14.26
N SER A 418 7.15 10.39 -14.48
CA SER A 418 7.39 9.77 -15.79
C SER A 418 7.01 8.29 -15.84
N SER A 419 6.78 7.66 -14.68
CA SER A 419 6.42 6.24 -14.60
C SER A 419 5.50 5.94 -13.43
N ILE A 420 4.80 4.81 -13.52
CA ILE A 420 4.00 4.26 -12.42
C ILE A 420 4.85 3.91 -11.19
N MET A 421 6.09 3.48 -11.41
CA MET A 421 7.01 3.13 -10.33
C MET A 421 7.44 4.32 -9.49
N GLU A 422 7.78 5.42 -10.17
CA GLU A 422 8.07 6.69 -9.52
C GLU A 422 6.88 7.18 -8.68
N LEU A 423 5.65 7.02 -9.20
CA LEU A 423 4.42 7.38 -8.49
C LEU A 423 4.20 6.51 -7.23
N HIS A 424 4.48 5.20 -7.30
CA HIS A 424 4.41 4.32 -6.14
C HIS A 424 5.48 4.62 -5.08
N SER A 425 6.72 4.89 -5.49
CA SER A 425 7.78 5.31 -4.56
C SER A 425 7.46 6.64 -3.88
N LEU A 426 6.89 7.59 -4.63
CA LEU A 426 6.44 8.88 -4.09
C LEU A 426 5.32 8.68 -3.05
N ARG A 427 4.32 7.85 -3.36
CA ARG A 427 3.27 7.46 -2.40
C ARG A 427 3.91 6.98 -1.11
N ASP A 428 4.66 5.89 -1.17
CA ASP A 428 5.17 5.25 0.03
C ASP A 428 6.00 6.19 0.89
N SER A 429 6.91 6.96 0.27
CA SER A 429 7.76 7.93 0.98
C SER A 429 6.98 9.06 1.64
N VAL A 430 5.80 9.44 1.13
CA VAL A 430 4.94 10.44 1.76
C VAL A 430 4.11 9.81 2.88
N LEU A 431 3.59 8.60 2.67
CA LEU A 431 2.64 7.99 3.61
C LEU A 431 3.32 7.53 4.90
N ASN A 432 4.48 6.90 4.77
CA ASN A 432 5.27 6.44 5.90
C ASN A 432 6.01 7.58 6.63
N GLY A 433 5.95 8.81 6.11
CA GLY A 433 6.60 10.00 6.68
C GLY A 433 8.12 10.08 6.46
N ASP A 434 8.71 9.19 5.65
CA ASP A 434 10.15 9.18 5.39
C ASP A 434 10.62 10.43 4.66
N PHE A 435 9.79 10.95 3.74
CA PHE A 435 10.07 12.21 3.07
C PHE A 435 10.15 13.35 4.08
N GLU A 436 9.11 13.51 4.91
CA GLU A 436 9.03 14.56 5.94
C GLU A 436 10.21 14.47 6.90
N ARG A 437 10.55 13.25 7.35
CA ARG A 437 11.67 13.00 8.26
C ARG A 437 13.00 13.41 7.66
N ARG A 438 13.31 12.96 6.43
CA ARG A 438 14.56 13.28 5.73
C ARG A 438 14.65 14.76 5.38
N PHE A 439 13.55 15.34 4.91
CA PHE A 439 13.50 16.74 4.52
C PHE A 439 13.67 17.66 5.73
N ASN A 440 12.94 17.42 6.83
CA ASN A 440 13.08 18.19 8.06
C ASN A 440 14.47 18.05 8.69
N ALA A 441 15.06 16.85 8.68
CA ALA A 441 16.41 16.65 9.20
C ALA A 441 17.46 17.50 8.45
N LYS A 442 17.35 17.59 7.12
CA LYS A 442 18.24 18.44 6.32
C LYS A 442 17.89 19.93 6.46
N LEU A 443 16.59 20.26 6.49
CA LEU A 443 16.09 21.63 6.67
C LEU A 443 16.58 22.23 7.98
N ALA A 444 16.66 21.45 9.06
CA ALA A 444 17.10 21.91 10.37
C ALA A 444 18.50 22.56 10.36
N SER A 445 19.37 22.18 9.42
CA SER A 445 20.70 22.79 9.26
C SER A 445 20.68 24.24 8.74
N LYS A 446 19.60 24.64 8.06
CA LYS A 446 19.43 25.96 7.42
C LYS A 446 18.33 26.80 8.06
N ALA A 447 17.22 26.15 8.45
CA ALA A 447 16.06 26.77 9.08
C ALA A 447 15.63 25.92 10.30
N PRO A 448 16.37 25.95 11.42
CA PRO A 448 16.17 25.07 12.58
C PRO A 448 14.81 25.24 13.27
N THR A 449 14.16 26.39 13.09
CA THR A 449 12.83 26.71 13.64
C THR A 449 11.68 26.30 12.72
N CYS A 450 11.98 25.83 11.51
CA CYS A 450 10.99 25.44 10.53
C CYS A 450 10.92 23.91 10.45
N LYS A 451 9.75 23.35 10.79
CA LYS A 451 9.40 21.97 10.45
C LYS A 451 8.24 22.02 9.47
N VAL A 452 8.27 21.13 8.49
CA VAL A 452 7.21 20.98 7.50
C VAL A 452 6.58 19.60 7.56
N GLU A 453 5.34 19.52 7.10
CA GLU A 453 4.60 18.29 6.87
C GLU A 453 3.94 18.36 5.50
N VAL A 454 3.66 17.21 4.91
CA VAL A 454 2.93 17.13 3.65
C VAL A 454 1.44 17.21 3.93
N ASP A 455 0.69 17.95 3.12
CA ASP A 455 -0.77 17.86 3.09
C ASP A 455 -1.16 16.50 2.48
N LYS A 456 -1.19 15.46 3.32
CA LYS A 456 -1.46 14.07 2.93
C LYS A 456 -2.84 13.92 2.30
N LYS A 457 -3.84 14.70 2.76
CA LYS A 457 -5.18 14.72 2.16
C LYS A 457 -5.13 15.16 0.70
N ARG A 458 -4.45 16.28 0.43
CA ARG A 458 -4.35 16.81 -0.93
C ARG A 458 -3.47 15.95 -1.83
N PHE A 459 -2.36 15.45 -1.27
CA PHE A 459 -1.47 14.52 -1.94
C PHE A 459 -2.22 13.27 -2.44
N PHE A 460 -3.05 12.66 -1.60
CA PHE A 460 -3.78 11.46 -1.96
C PHE A 460 -4.82 11.68 -3.07
N GLU A 461 -5.55 12.79 -3.02
CA GLU A 461 -6.45 13.15 -4.12
C GLU A 461 -5.68 13.26 -5.45
N LEU A 462 -4.46 13.81 -5.43
CA LEU A 462 -3.62 13.93 -6.62
C LEU A 462 -3.07 12.59 -7.07
N TYR A 463 -2.66 11.73 -6.13
CA TYR A 463 -2.18 10.39 -6.43
C TYR A 463 -3.20 9.55 -7.21
N GLU A 464 -4.46 9.54 -6.77
CA GLU A 464 -5.53 8.77 -7.43
C GLU A 464 -5.80 9.29 -8.86
N ASP A 465 -5.86 10.60 -9.05
CA ASP A 465 -6.03 11.20 -10.39
C ASP A 465 -4.83 10.88 -11.30
N SER A 466 -3.62 10.94 -10.73
CA SER A 466 -2.37 10.66 -11.43
C SER A 466 -2.35 9.23 -11.98
N LEU A 467 -2.81 8.25 -11.20
CA LEU A 467 -2.89 6.85 -11.63
C LEU A 467 -3.73 6.67 -12.90
N PHE A 468 -4.87 7.36 -13.00
CA PHE A 468 -5.74 7.28 -14.18
C PHE A 468 -5.21 8.11 -15.36
N ALA A 469 -4.53 9.21 -15.07
CA ALA A 469 -4.00 10.15 -16.07
C ALA A 469 -2.70 9.68 -16.73
N LEU A 470 -1.92 8.81 -16.08
CA LEU A 470 -0.68 8.27 -16.64
C LEU A 470 -0.92 7.62 -18.02
N GLU A 471 -0.11 8.01 -19.00
CA GLU A 471 -0.13 7.44 -20.35
C GLU A 471 0.99 6.43 -20.59
N SER A 472 2.06 6.50 -19.81
CA SER A 472 3.24 5.65 -19.95
C SER A 472 2.91 4.19 -19.59
N LEU A 473 3.01 3.31 -20.58
CA LEU A 473 3.02 1.86 -20.40
C LEU A 473 4.40 1.40 -19.89
N THR A 474 4.44 0.31 -19.11
CA THR A 474 5.73 -0.33 -18.77
C THR A 474 6.38 -0.95 -20.01
N SER A 475 7.69 -1.22 -19.98
CA SER A 475 8.39 -1.88 -21.10
C SER A 475 7.73 -3.19 -21.50
N HIS A 476 7.28 -3.98 -20.51
CA HIS A 476 6.53 -5.21 -20.72
C HIS A 476 5.19 -4.95 -21.42
N GLN A 477 4.40 -3.99 -20.92
CA GLN A 477 3.11 -3.62 -21.51
C GLN A 477 3.25 -3.04 -22.93
N LEU A 478 4.29 -2.25 -23.21
CA LEU A 478 4.58 -1.74 -24.56
C LEU A 478 4.88 -2.87 -25.54
N HIS A 479 5.73 -3.83 -25.14
CA HIS A 479 6.03 -5.00 -25.94
C HIS A 479 4.75 -5.79 -26.29
N LYS A 480 3.91 -6.06 -25.27
CA LYS A 480 2.64 -6.77 -25.46
C LYS A 480 1.60 -5.98 -26.26
N LEU A 481 1.55 -4.66 -26.12
CA LEU A 481 0.71 -3.82 -26.98
C LEU A 481 1.17 -3.88 -28.45
N GLY A 482 2.49 -3.96 -28.71
CA GLY A 482 3.03 -4.17 -30.05
C GLY A 482 2.59 -5.50 -30.68
N GLU A 483 2.62 -6.59 -29.89
CA GLU A 483 2.08 -7.90 -30.31
C GLU A 483 0.58 -7.82 -30.68
N MET A 484 -0.19 -7.01 -29.94
CA MET A 484 -1.61 -6.80 -30.19
C MET A 484 -1.88 -5.94 -31.44
N GLN A 485 -1.12 -4.86 -31.65
CA GLN A 485 -1.31 -3.96 -32.80
C GLN A 485 -0.95 -4.62 -34.14
N GLY A 486 -0.01 -5.57 -34.14
CA GLY A 486 0.34 -6.36 -35.32
C GLY A 486 -0.72 -7.40 -35.72
N ALA A 487 -1.71 -7.67 -34.86
CA ALA A 487 -2.75 -8.66 -35.12
C ALA A 487 -3.83 -8.12 -36.07
N THR A 488 -4.22 -8.97 -37.03
CA THR A 488 -5.35 -8.70 -37.95
C THR A 488 -6.67 -9.33 -37.49
N GLN A 489 -6.63 -10.10 -36.39
CA GLN A 489 -7.75 -10.88 -35.84
C GLN A 489 -8.14 -10.41 -34.43
N ASP A 490 -9.17 -11.04 -33.85
CA ASP A 490 -9.60 -10.85 -32.46
C ASP A 490 -8.51 -11.31 -31.46
N ILE A 491 -8.43 -10.62 -30.32
CA ILE A 491 -7.34 -10.77 -29.34
C ILE A 491 -7.88 -11.18 -27.98
N HIS A 492 -7.21 -12.12 -27.32
CA HIS A 492 -7.42 -12.48 -25.93
C HIS A 492 -6.23 -12.06 -25.06
N LEU A 493 -6.39 -10.98 -24.30
CA LEU A 493 -5.40 -10.51 -23.32
C LEU A 493 -5.68 -11.15 -21.95
N SER A 494 -4.81 -12.06 -21.54
CA SER A 494 -4.85 -12.71 -20.22
C SER A 494 -3.81 -12.10 -19.28
N ALA A 495 -4.16 -11.87 -18.02
CA ALA A 495 -3.21 -11.37 -17.02
C ALA A 495 -3.69 -11.57 -15.58
N PRO A 496 -2.77 -11.64 -14.60
CA PRO A 496 -3.15 -11.55 -13.19
C PRO A 496 -3.79 -10.19 -12.86
N ALA A 497 -4.46 -10.13 -11.71
CA ALA A 497 -5.00 -8.89 -11.16
C ALA A 497 -3.88 -7.84 -10.97
N GLY A 498 -4.17 -6.57 -11.30
CA GLY A 498 -3.21 -5.47 -11.15
C GLY A 498 -2.13 -5.35 -12.23
N ALA A 499 -2.11 -6.23 -13.24
CA ALA A 499 -1.14 -6.15 -14.36
C ALA A 499 -1.47 -5.10 -15.44
N GLY A 500 -2.63 -4.43 -15.33
CA GLY A 500 -3.01 -3.33 -16.24
C GLY A 500 -3.78 -3.74 -17.50
N LYS A 501 -4.56 -4.83 -17.48
CA LYS A 501 -5.43 -5.24 -18.61
C LYS A 501 -6.30 -4.10 -19.12
N THR A 502 -7.11 -3.51 -18.24
CA THR A 502 -8.01 -2.39 -18.57
C THR A 502 -7.23 -1.13 -18.98
N PHE A 503 -6.01 -0.92 -18.48
CA PHE A 503 -5.15 0.20 -18.90
C PHE A 503 -4.72 0.06 -20.37
N VAL A 504 -4.25 -1.12 -20.76
CA VAL A 504 -3.92 -1.44 -22.16
C VAL A 504 -5.17 -1.32 -23.04
N ALA A 505 -6.33 -1.78 -22.55
CA ALA A 505 -7.59 -1.66 -23.26
C ALA A 505 -8.04 -0.20 -23.45
N VAL A 506 -7.92 0.65 -22.43
CA VAL A 506 -8.20 2.09 -22.50
C VAL A 506 -7.34 2.76 -23.57
N GLN A 507 -6.03 2.44 -23.63
CA GLN A 507 -5.15 2.95 -24.67
C GLN A 507 -5.64 2.53 -26.06
N HIS A 508 -5.94 1.25 -26.25
CA HIS A 508 -6.43 0.71 -27.51
C HIS A 508 -7.78 1.32 -27.96
N VAL A 509 -8.68 1.58 -27.02
CA VAL A 509 -9.97 2.25 -27.28
C VAL A 509 -9.75 3.71 -27.69
N MET A 510 -8.87 4.44 -27.00
CA MET A 510 -8.55 5.83 -27.36
C MET A 510 -7.92 5.94 -28.75
N ASP A 511 -7.05 5.00 -29.13
CA ASP A 511 -6.47 4.92 -30.48
C ASP A 511 -7.56 4.66 -31.53
N THR A 512 -8.41 3.66 -31.27
CA THR A 512 -9.53 3.31 -32.15
C THR A 512 -10.48 4.48 -32.39
N LEU A 513 -10.83 5.22 -31.33
CA LEU A 513 -11.73 6.37 -31.42
C LEU A 513 -11.11 7.55 -32.19
N ARG A 514 -9.78 7.71 -32.13
CA ARG A 514 -9.03 8.74 -32.88
C ARG A 514 -8.93 8.40 -34.36
N GLU A 515 -8.63 7.15 -34.70
CA GLU A 515 -8.48 6.69 -36.08
C GLU A 515 -9.81 6.63 -36.83
N ASN A 516 -10.92 6.44 -36.11
CA ASN A 516 -12.25 6.31 -36.69
C ASN A 516 -13.18 7.39 -36.16
N PRO A 517 -13.24 8.61 -36.73
CA PRO A 517 -13.95 9.76 -36.13
C PRO A 517 -15.45 9.53 -35.82
N SER A 518 -16.13 8.66 -36.57
CA SER A 518 -17.54 8.30 -36.37
C SER A 518 -17.75 6.90 -35.77
N GLY A 519 -16.68 6.16 -35.48
CA GLY A 519 -16.77 4.78 -34.99
C GLY A 519 -17.31 4.72 -33.56
N THR A 520 -18.07 3.68 -33.25
CA THR A 520 -18.55 3.39 -31.90
C THR A 520 -17.80 2.19 -31.29
N VAL A 521 -17.71 2.16 -29.97
CA VAL A 521 -17.09 1.07 -29.20
C VAL A 521 -18.10 0.50 -28.23
N LEU A 522 -18.15 -0.82 -28.15
CA LEU A 522 -18.91 -1.55 -27.14
C LEU A 522 -17.97 -1.97 -26.01
N PHE A 523 -18.35 -1.72 -24.76
CA PHE A 523 -17.68 -2.23 -23.58
C PHE A 523 -18.62 -3.18 -22.84
N VAL A 524 -18.20 -4.43 -22.68
CA VAL A 524 -18.94 -5.50 -22.02
C VAL A 524 -18.28 -5.81 -20.67
N ALA A 525 -19.06 -5.89 -19.60
CA ALA A 525 -18.57 -6.08 -18.23
C ALA A 525 -19.54 -6.92 -17.38
N PRO A 526 -19.09 -7.57 -16.30
CA PRO A 526 -19.98 -8.31 -15.40
C PRO A 526 -20.89 -7.40 -14.57
N SER A 527 -20.48 -6.16 -14.29
CA SER A 527 -21.26 -5.21 -13.48
C SER A 527 -21.37 -3.83 -14.13
N GLU A 528 -22.42 -3.09 -13.76
CA GLU A 528 -22.56 -1.68 -14.16
C GLU A 528 -21.39 -0.85 -13.61
N ALA A 529 -20.95 -1.16 -12.38
CA ALA A 529 -19.90 -0.43 -11.70
C ALA A 529 -18.56 -0.47 -12.47
N LEU A 530 -18.18 -1.63 -13.03
CA LEU A 530 -17.01 -1.72 -13.90
C LEU A 530 -17.15 -0.87 -15.18
N GLY A 531 -18.35 -0.87 -15.78
CA GLY A 531 -18.66 0.01 -16.91
C GLY A 531 -18.49 1.50 -16.56
N LEU A 532 -19.01 1.94 -15.41
CA LEU A 532 -18.85 3.32 -14.94
C LEU A 532 -17.40 3.68 -14.64
N HIS A 533 -16.64 2.76 -14.05
CA HIS A 533 -15.22 2.93 -13.82
C HIS A 533 -14.46 3.17 -15.13
N PHE A 534 -14.73 2.36 -16.16
CA PHE A 534 -14.16 2.52 -17.49
C PHE A 534 -14.50 3.88 -18.12
N LEU A 535 -15.76 4.33 -18.04
CA LEU A 535 -16.16 5.65 -18.53
C LEU A 535 -15.46 6.80 -17.80
N ARG A 536 -15.34 6.70 -16.47
CA ARG A 536 -14.62 7.68 -15.66
C ARG A 536 -13.14 7.73 -16.05
N TRP A 537 -12.51 6.57 -16.28
CA TRP A 537 -11.11 6.51 -16.72
C TRP A 537 -10.91 7.22 -18.06
N LEU A 538 -11.77 6.96 -19.05
CA LEU A 538 -11.71 7.64 -20.34
C LEU A 538 -11.89 9.15 -20.19
N ALA A 539 -12.84 9.60 -19.37
CA ALA A 539 -13.05 11.02 -19.10
C ALA A 539 -11.80 11.66 -18.46
N THR A 540 -11.13 10.97 -17.53
CA THR A 540 -9.89 11.43 -16.91
C THR A 540 -8.74 11.51 -17.94
N ARG A 541 -8.60 10.53 -18.84
CA ARG A 541 -7.60 10.57 -19.93
C ARG A 541 -7.83 11.76 -20.87
N VAL A 542 -9.08 12.02 -21.25
CA VAL A 542 -9.44 13.19 -22.08
C VAL A 542 -9.11 14.50 -21.36
N ALA A 543 -9.35 14.57 -20.05
CA ALA A 543 -9.01 15.74 -19.24
C ALA A 543 -7.49 15.95 -19.11
N ALA A 544 -6.72 14.87 -18.89
CA ALA A 544 -5.27 14.92 -18.80
C ALA A 544 -4.60 15.39 -20.11
N GLN A 545 -5.15 14.99 -21.27
CA GLN A 545 -4.69 15.42 -22.60
C GLN A 545 -5.14 16.84 -22.96
N SER A 546 -6.06 17.43 -22.20
CA SER A 546 -6.58 18.77 -22.47
C SER A 546 -5.76 19.83 -21.73
N PRO A 547 -5.50 21.00 -22.34
CA PRO A 547 -4.83 22.10 -21.64
C PRO A 547 -5.57 22.52 -20.36
N LYS A 548 -4.83 22.91 -19.32
CA LYS A 548 -5.41 23.42 -18.07
C LYS A 548 -6.36 24.60 -18.37
N GLY A 549 -7.61 24.49 -17.94
CA GLY A 549 -8.63 25.52 -18.14
C GLY A 549 -9.32 25.50 -19.51
N ASP A 550 -9.22 24.40 -20.28
CA ASP A 550 -9.91 24.24 -21.56
C ASP A 550 -11.44 24.35 -21.41
N ALA A 551 -12.01 25.45 -21.95
CA ALA A 551 -13.44 25.71 -21.93
C ALA A 551 -14.27 24.66 -22.70
N ALA A 552 -13.65 23.92 -23.63
CA ALA A 552 -14.30 22.87 -24.42
C ALA A 552 -14.19 21.48 -23.77
N LEU A 553 -13.52 21.33 -22.62
CA LEU A 553 -13.28 20.02 -21.99
C LEU A 553 -14.56 19.22 -21.78
N GLY A 554 -15.60 19.83 -21.22
CA GLY A 554 -16.89 19.16 -21.02
C GLY A 554 -17.54 18.70 -22.33
N ALA A 555 -17.34 19.42 -23.44
CA ALA A 555 -17.82 19.01 -24.76
C ALA A 555 -17.01 17.83 -25.33
N LYS A 556 -15.69 17.84 -25.16
CA LYS A 556 -14.81 16.72 -25.55
C LYS A 556 -15.17 15.43 -24.82
N ILE A 557 -15.37 15.49 -23.50
CA ILE A 557 -15.80 14.34 -22.69
C ILE A 557 -17.15 13.82 -23.18
N ARG A 558 -18.14 14.70 -23.37
CA ARG A 558 -19.46 14.31 -23.92
C ARG A 558 -19.36 13.66 -25.30
N HIS A 559 -18.48 14.17 -26.17
CA HIS A 559 -18.26 13.59 -27.49
C HIS A 559 -17.72 12.16 -27.40
N VAL A 560 -16.70 11.91 -26.57
CA VAL A 560 -16.17 10.55 -26.36
C VAL A 560 -17.23 9.62 -25.78
N LEU A 561 -17.94 10.04 -24.72
CA LEU A 561 -18.99 9.22 -24.09
C LEU A 561 -20.12 8.86 -25.07
N SER A 562 -20.52 9.79 -25.95
CA SER A 562 -21.60 9.55 -26.93
C SER A 562 -21.32 8.40 -27.91
N ARG A 563 -20.03 8.05 -28.09
CA ARG A 563 -19.54 7.02 -29.00
C ARG A 563 -19.35 5.66 -28.31
N LEU A 564 -19.65 5.57 -27.03
CA LEU A 564 -19.54 4.34 -26.26
C LEU A 564 -20.92 3.71 -26.05
N ARG A 565 -20.95 2.38 -25.97
CA ARG A 565 -22.08 1.61 -25.45
C ARG A 565 -21.57 0.69 -24.36
N LEU A 566 -22.32 0.56 -23.27
CA LEU A 566 -22.04 -0.39 -22.21
C LEU A 566 -23.05 -1.54 -22.29
N LEU A 567 -22.58 -2.77 -22.07
CA LEU A 567 -23.41 -3.94 -21.89
C LEU A 567 -22.93 -4.67 -20.63
N HIS A 568 -23.82 -4.90 -19.68
CA HIS A 568 -23.47 -5.61 -18.45
C HIS A 568 -24.61 -6.51 -17.99
N GLU A 569 -24.35 -7.38 -17.01
CA GLU A 569 -25.35 -8.29 -16.44
C GLU A 569 -26.63 -7.52 -16.05
N PRO A 570 -27.84 -7.98 -16.46
CA PRO A 570 -28.18 -9.29 -17.04
C PRO A 570 -28.07 -9.39 -18.58
N TYR A 571 -27.31 -8.52 -19.23
CA TYR A 571 -27.02 -8.50 -20.67
C TYR A 571 -28.26 -8.35 -21.58
N LYS A 572 -29.29 -7.63 -21.09
CA LYS A 572 -30.57 -7.46 -21.80
C LYS A 572 -30.65 -6.20 -22.66
N HIS A 573 -29.98 -5.14 -22.24
CA HIS A 573 -30.03 -3.82 -22.87
C HIS A 573 -28.63 -3.22 -22.94
N MET A 574 -28.38 -2.44 -23.98
CA MET A 574 -27.19 -1.58 -24.02
C MET A 574 -27.50 -0.26 -23.33
N LEU A 575 -26.50 0.31 -22.70
CA LEU A 575 -26.56 1.63 -22.09
C LEU A 575 -25.73 2.61 -22.92
N ALA A 576 -26.38 3.68 -23.37
CA ALA A 576 -25.72 4.84 -23.96
C ALA A 576 -25.42 5.86 -22.86
N PRO A 577 -24.15 6.05 -22.47
CA PRO A 577 -23.78 7.01 -21.45
C PRO A 577 -23.82 8.43 -22.00
N SER A 578 -24.22 9.37 -21.14
CA SER A 578 -24.11 10.81 -21.37
C SER A 578 -23.83 11.52 -20.05
N LEU A 579 -23.58 12.82 -20.10
CA LEU A 579 -23.19 13.61 -18.94
C LEU A 579 -24.24 14.69 -18.64
N ASP A 580 -24.80 14.66 -17.44
CA ASP A 580 -25.64 15.71 -16.87
C ASP A 580 -24.91 16.35 -15.68
N GLY A 581 -24.40 17.57 -15.88
CA GLY A 581 -23.48 18.19 -14.92
C GLY A 581 -22.21 17.37 -14.76
N ASP A 582 -21.98 16.84 -13.56
CA ASP A 582 -20.90 15.91 -13.21
C ASP A 582 -21.32 14.44 -13.18
N ARG A 583 -22.61 14.16 -13.36
CA ARG A 583 -23.16 12.81 -13.25
C ARG A 583 -23.24 12.12 -14.61
N ILE A 584 -22.75 10.87 -14.65
CA ILE A 584 -22.89 9.98 -15.79
C ILE A 584 -24.31 9.39 -15.75
N VAL A 585 -25.16 9.84 -16.66
CA VAL A 585 -26.52 9.33 -16.86
C VAL A 585 -26.55 8.34 -18.02
N ARG A 586 -27.43 7.34 -17.96
CA ARG A 586 -27.49 6.25 -18.93
C ARG A 586 -28.87 6.17 -19.56
N ARG A 587 -28.91 6.07 -20.89
CA ARG A 587 -30.13 5.78 -21.64
C ARG A 587 -30.10 4.33 -22.11
N GLN A 588 -31.16 3.58 -21.83
CA GLN A 588 -31.29 2.21 -22.33
C GLN A 588 -31.56 2.21 -23.84
N GLU A 589 -30.90 1.30 -24.54
CA GLU A 589 -31.05 1.03 -25.98
C GLU A 589 -31.20 -0.49 -26.18
N SER A 590 -32.00 -0.88 -27.17
CA SER A 590 -32.17 -2.29 -27.54
C SER A 590 -30.89 -2.83 -28.19
N ILE A 591 -30.55 -4.09 -27.89
CA ILE A 591 -29.51 -4.83 -28.62
C ILE A 591 -30.01 -5.04 -30.05
N GLY A 592 -29.30 -4.47 -31.02
CA GLY A 592 -29.64 -4.54 -32.44
C GLY A 592 -28.39 -4.64 -33.31
N PRO A 593 -28.53 -4.77 -34.64
CA PRO A 593 -27.40 -4.88 -35.57
C PRO A 593 -26.72 -3.50 -35.66
N GLN A 594 -25.81 -3.26 -34.72
CA GLN A 594 -24.99 -2.07 -34.65
C GLN A 594 -23.57 -2.50 -34.98
N ASP A 595 -22.96 -1.82 -35.95
CA ASP A 595 -21.58 -2.06 -36.33
C ASP A 595 -20.65 -1.32 -35.36
N PHE A 596 -20.03 -2.06 -34.45
CA PHE A 596 -19.00 -1.54 -33.57
C PHE A 596 -17.63 -1.66 -34.22
N GLN A 597 -16.82 -0.61 -34.08
CA GLN A 597 -15.43 -0.66 -34.54
C GLN A 597 -14.57 -1.58 -33.65
N LEU A 598 -14.91 -1.65 -32.36
CA LEU A 598 -14.25 -2.49 -31.38
C LEU A 598 -15.26 -2.90 -30.30
N ALA A 599 -15.23 -4.17 -29.90
CA ALA A 599 -15.89 -4.66 -28.68
C ALA A 599 -14.81 -5.08 -27.66
N VAL A 600 -14.84 -4.48 -26.47
CA VAL A 600 -13.97 -4.84 -25.35
C VAL A 600 -14.79 -5.61 -24.34
N CYS A 601 -14.43 -6.85 -24.06
CA CYS A 601 -15.08 -7.69 -23.06
C CYS A 601 -14.15 -7.80 -21.84
N ASP A 602 -14.40 -6.97 -20.82
CA ASP A 602 -13.63 -6.97 -19.58
C ASP A 602 -14.15 -8.01 -18.59
N GLU A 603 -13.25 -8.53 -17.75
CA GLU A 603 -13.49 -9.61 -16.79
C GLU A 603 -14.26 -10.80 -17.41
N CYS A 604 -13.93 -11.15 -18.66
CA CYS A 604 -14.77 -12.04 -19.49
C CYS A 604 -14.84 -13.48 -19.00
N HIS A 605 -13.89 -13.91 -18.17
CA HIS A 605 -13.92 -15.20 -17.48
C HIS A 605 -15.14 -15.36 -16.54
N ARG A 606 -15.85 -14.28 -16.21
CA ARG A 606 -17.07 -14.31 -15.41
C ARG A 606 -18.32 -14.72 -16.21
N TYR A 607 -18.33 -14.52 -17.52
CA TYR A 607 -19.52 -14.74 -18.36
C TYR A 607 -19.26 -15.50 -19.67
N LEU A 608 -18.00 -15.77 -20.02
CA LEU A 608 -17.61 -16.65 -21.14
C LEU A 608 -17.18 -18.02 -20.61
N HIS A 609 -18.14 -18.82 -20.17
CA HIS A 609 -17.95 -20.21 -19.76
C HIS A 609 -19.05 -21.09 -20.34
N LYS A 610 -18.87 -22.42 -20.33
CA LYS A 610 -19.75 -23.37 -21.04
C LYS A 610 -21.21 -23.35 -20.59
N ASP A 611 -21.48 -22.82 -19.41
CA ASP A 611 -22.81 -22.76 -18.79
C ASP A 611 -23.49 -21.39 -19.00
N SER A 612 -22.94 -20.53 -19.86
CA SER A 612 -23.43 -19.18 -20.12
C SER A 612 -23.72 -18.94 -21.60
N ASP A 613 -24.96 -18.56 -21.91
CA ASP A 613 -25.41 -18.19 -23.26
C ASP A 613 -24.90 -16.80 -23.69
N VAL A 614 -24.19 -16.08 -22.80
CA VAL A 614 -23.71 -14.72 -23.05
C VAL A 614 -22.70 -14.70 -24.19
N GLY A 615 -21.83 -15.71 -24.29
CA GLY A 615 -20.85 -15.83 -25.38
C GLY A 615 -21.53 -15.91 -26.75
N GLU A 616 -22.48 -16.83 -26.92
CA GLU A 616 -23.26 -16.97 -28.15
C GLU A 616 -24.05 -15.70 -28.48
N MET A 617 -24.59 -15.02 -27.47
CA MET A 617 -25.29 -13.75 -27.67
C MET A 617 -24.34 -12.65 -28.16
N ILE A 618 -23.15 -12.51 -27.57
CA ILE A 618 -22.15 -11.52 -28.00
C ILE A 618 -21.68 -11.82 -29.43
N GLU A 619 -21.44 -13.08 -29.76
CA GLU A 619 -20.98 -13.48 -31.10
C GLU A 619 -22.08 -13.37 -32.16
N GLY A 620 -23.31 -13.79 -31.83
CA GLY A 620 -24.42 -13.90 -32.78
C GLY A 620 -25.25 -12.63 -32.98
N LYS A 621 -25.30 -11.71 -32.01
CA LYS A 621 -26.14 -10.49 -32.08
C LYS A 621 -25.36 -9.19 -32.21
N ILE A 622 -24.06 -9.18 -31.92
CA ILE A 622 -23.24 -7.97 -31.90
C ILE A 622 -22.18 -8.05 -33.01
N ALA A 623 -22.36 -7.20 -34.02
CA ALA A 623 -21.38 -7.05 -35.10
C ALA A 623 -20.25 -6.12 -34.65
N ALA A 624 -19.06 -6.68 -34.41
CA ALA A 624 -17.86 -5.92 -34.11
C ALA A 624 -16.76 -6.24 -35.12
N ARG A 625 -16.07 -5.22 -35.63
CA ARG A 625 -14.94 -5.41 -36.56
C ARG A 625 -13.73 -6.05 -35.91
N ARG A 626 -13.54 -5.82 -34.60
CA ARG A 626 -12.51 -6.42 -33.76
C ARG A 626 -13.08 -6.67 -32.36
N ARG A 627 -12.60 -7.71 -31.70
CA ARG A 627 -12.89 -8.03 -30.30
C ARG A 627 -11.60 -8.10 -29.48
N LEU A 628 -11.68 -7.58 -28.27
CA LEU A 628 -10.64 -7.65 -27.26
C LEU A 628 -11.21 -8.29 -25.99
N LEU A 629 -10.81 -9.52 -25.69
CA LEU A 629 -11.18 -10.23 -24.47
C LEU A 629 -10.13 -9.97 -23.39
N LEU A 630 -10.55 -9.57 -22.19
CA LEU A 630 -9.68 -9.38 -21.03
C LEU A 630 -10.04 -10.40 -19.95
N SER A 631 -9.10 -11.26 -19.57
CA SER A 631 -9.38 -12.33 -18.60
C SER A 631 -8.28 -12.54 -17.56
N ASP A 632 -8.67 -13.21 -16.47
CA ASP A 632 -7.81 -13.71 -15.41
C ASP A 632 -8.40 -15.03 -14.91
N ASP A 633 -7.83 -16.15 -15.36
CA ASP A 633 -8.37 -17.47 -15.05
C ASP A 633 -8.28 -17.77 -13.53
N SER A 634 -7.39 -17.11 -12.77
CA SER A 634 -7.32 -17.25 -11.31
C SER A 634 -8.53 -16.64 -10.58
N GLN A 635 -9.21 -15.67 -11.19
CA GLN A 635 -10.42 -15.06 -10.64
C GLN A 635 -11.71 -15.85 -10.97
N SER A 636 -11.61 -16.87 -11.84
CA SER A 636 -12.74 -17.74 -12.20
C SER A 636 -13.17 -18.66 -11.06
N SER A 637 -14.48 -18.77 -10.87
CA SER A 637 -15.13 -19.83 -10.08
C SER A 637 -15.80 -20.91 -10.95
N ALA A 638 -15.74 -20.80 -12.28
CA ALA A 638 -16.38 -21.76 -13.19
C ALA A 638 -15.64 -23.11 -13.24
N ILE A 639 -16.41 -24.19 -13.45
CA ILE A 639 -15.88 -25.56 -13.57
C ILE A 639 -15.09 -25.74 -14.87
N SER A 640 -15.53 -25.09 -15.96
CA SER A 640 -14.84 -25.11 -17.25
C SER A 640 -14.95 -23.74 -17.92
N GLN A 641 -13.80 -23.08 -18.06
CA GLN A 641 -13.69 -21.92 -18.95
C GLN A 641 -13.78 -22.36 -20.41
N SER A 642 -14.32 -21.50 -21.27
CA SER A 642 -14.40 -21.74 -22.71
C SER A 642 -14.33 -20.40 -23.42
N TYR A 643 -13.14 -20.06 -23.91
CA TYR A 643 -12.93 -18.88 -24.72
C TYR A 643 -12.99 -19.26 -26.21
N PRO A 644 -13.42 -18.35 -27.09
CA PRO A 644 -13.30 -18.56 -28.53
C PRO A 644 -11.83 -18.66 -28.95
N GLU A 645 -11.56 -19.36 -30.06
CA GLU A 645 -10.20 -19.43 -30.61
C GLU A 645 -9.74 -18.05 -31.08
N MET A 646 -8.77 -17.47 -30.36
CA MET A 646 -8.25 -16.13 -30.59
C MET A 646 -6.74 -16.08 -30.31
N GLN A 647 -6.05 -15.10 -30.87
CA GLN A 647 -4.64 -14.87 -30.54
C GLN A 647 -4.53 -14.48 -29.06
N ARG A 648 -3.83 -15.29 -28.27
CA ARG A 648 -3.65 -15.06 -26.84
C ARG A 648 -2.38 -14.27 -26.57
N VAL A 649 -2.51 -13.19 -25.82
CA VAL A 649 -1.43 -12.34 -25.33
C VAL A 649 -1.46 -12.38 -23.79
N LYS A 650 -0.30 -12.52 -23.14
CA LYS A 650 -0.22 -12.64 -21.68
C LYS A 650 0.58 -11.50 -21.07
N LEU A 651 0.03 -10.85 -20.03
CA LEU A 651 0.80 -9.99 -19.13
C LEU A 651 1.13 -10.77 -17.86
N THR A 652 2.36 -10.62 -17.36
CA THR A 652 2.90 -11.37 -16.21
C THR A 652 3.42 -10.45 -15.11
N GLU A 653 3.45 -9.14 -15.36
CA GLU A 653 4.00 -8.13 -14.48
C GLU A 653 2.85 -7.38 -13.78
N VAL A 654 2.72 -7.54 -12.46
CA VAL A 654 1.79 -6.77 -11.63
C VAL A 654 2.41 -5.42 -11.30
N VAL A 655 1.72 -4.34 -11.68
CA VAL A 655 2.28 -2.98 -11.63
C VAL A 655 1.61 -2.08 -10.61
N ARG A 656 0.52 -2.55 -9.96
CA ARG A 656 -0.37 -1.68 -9.19
C ARG A 656 -0.39 -1.97 -7.67
N SER A 657 -0.58 -3.24 -7.31
CA SER A 657 -0.60 -3.66 -5.92
C SER A 657 0.81 -3.76 -5.35
N THR A 658 0.93 -3.57 -4.03
CA THR A 658 2.21 -3.79 -3.33
C THR A 658 2.64 -5.25 -3.42
N LYS A 659 3.94 -5.51 -3.32
CA LYS A 659 4.48 -6.89 -3.40
C LYS A 659 3.92 -7.79 -2.31
N ARG A 660 3.67 -7.27 -1.10
CA ARG A 660 3.03 -8.04 -0.03
C ARG A 660 1.60 -8.43 -0.38
N ILE A 661 0.81 -7.57 -1.03
CA ILE A 661 -0.53 -7.94 -1.54
C ILE A 661 -0.43 -9.06 -2.57
N VAL A 662 0.51 -8.95 -3.51
CA VAL A 662 0.73 -10.00 -4.53
C VAL A 662 1.13 -11.32 -3.88
N ALA A 663 2.08 -11.30 -2.94
CA ALA A 663 2.52 -12.48 -2.18
C ALA A 663 1.39 -13.10 -1.35
N GLY A 664 0.62 -12.30 -0.63
CA GLY A 664 -0.51 -12.77 0.18
C GLY A 664 -1.60 -13.40 -0.69
N ALA A 665 -1.96 -12.74 -1.80
CA ALA A 665 -2.94 -13.24 -2.75
C ALA A 665 -2.50 -14.52 -3.48
N ALA A 666 -1.20 -14.71 -3.69
CA ALA A 666 -0.65 -15.90 -4.36
C ALA A 666 -1.09 -17.21 -3.68
N SER A 667 -1.34 -17.18 -2.36
CA SER A 667 -1.93 -18.30 -1.61
C SER A 667 -3.22 -18.85 -2.22
N PHE A 668 -3.98 -18.02 -2.94
CA PHE A 668 -5.28 -18.39 -3.52
C PHE A 668 -5.27 -18.39 -5.05
N GLN A 669 -4.12 -18.15 -5.68
CA GLN A 669 -3.97 -18.04 -7.13
C GLN A 669 -3.95 -19.43 -7.81
N LEU A 670 -4.32 -19.48 -9.09
CA LEU A 670 -4.15 -20.66 -9.95
C LEU A 670 -3.05 -20.37 -10.98
N HIS A 671 -1.85 -20.92 -10.79
CA HIS A 671 -0.80 -20.84 -11.80
C HIS A 671 -1.13 -21.77 -12.97
N THR A 672 -1.16 -21.23 -14.19
CA THR A 672 -1.19 -22.03 -15.43
C THR A 672 0.18 -22.68 -15.63
N ASP A 673 0.25 -23.91 -16.15
CA ASP A 673 1.48 -24.70 -16.39
C ASP A 673 2.48 -24.08 -17.42
N THR A 674 2.38 -22.77 -17.68
CA THR A 674 3.31 -22.00 -18.49
C THR A 674 4.51 -21.58 -17.65
N GLU A 675 5.72 -21.75 -18.16
CA GLU A 675 7.02 -21.41 -17.55
C GLU A 675 7.20 -19.93 -17.12
N GLU A 676 6.23 -19.05 -17.40
CA GLU A 676 6.31 -17.62 -17.10
C GLU A 676 5.80 -17.28 -15.69
N THR A 677 6.72 -16.96 -14.78
CA THR A 677 6.44 -16.54 -13.39
C THR A 677 5.80 -15.14 -13.35
N VAL A 678 4.79 -14.97 -12.49
CA VAL A 678 4.22 -13.65 -12.19
C VAL A 678 5.21 -12.84 -11.35
N THR A 679 5.54 -11.64 -11.81
CA THR A 679 6.43 -10.69 -11.11
C THR A 679 5.63 -9.49 -10.61
N SER A 680 6.15 -8.79 -9.59
CA SER A 680 5.57 -7.54 -9.11
C SER A 680 6.62 -6.44 -9.15
N LEU A 681 6.33 -5.36 -9.87
CA LEU A 681 7.19 -4.18 -9.89
C LEU A 681 6.97 -3.28 -8.68
N GLY A 682 5.85 -3.41 -7.97
CA GLY A 682 5.46 -2.51 -6.88
C GLY A 682 6.47 -2.41 -5.73
N THR A 683 6.23 -1.47 -4.82
CA THR A 683 6.94 -1.43 -3.53
C THR A 683 6.47 -2.56 -2.62
N ASP A 684 7.20 -2.84 -1.53
CA ASP A 684 6.82 -3.89 -0.58
C ASP A 684 5.46 -3.63 0.06
N GLY A 685 5.15 -2.36 0.38
CA GLY A 685 3.89 -1.92 1.00
C GLY A 685 3.70 -2.40 2.44
N PRO A 686 2.61 -2.04 3.14
CA PRO A 686 2.33 -2.60 4.46
C PRO A 686 1.96 -4.10 4.40
N PRO A 687 2.14 -4.85 5.51
CA PRO A 687 1.67 -6.24 5.60
C PRO A 687 0.14 -6.32 5.56
N LEU A 688 -0.39 -7.45 5.08
CA LEU A 688 -1.81 -7.74 5.08
C LEU A 688 -2.27 -7.93 6.53
N LYS A 689 -3.29 -7.19 6.95
CA LYS A 689 -3.79 -7.27 8.32
C LYS A 689 -4.93 -8.28 8.42
N THR A 690 -4.97 -9.03 9.50
CA THR A 690 -6.06 -9.97 9.76
C THR A 690 -6.69 -9.76 11.13
N PHE A 691 -8.02 -9.90 11.17
CA PHE A 691 -8.88 -9.91 12.36
C PHE A 691 -9.75 -11.16 12.30
N LEU A 692 -9.14 -12.30 12.65
CA LEU A 692 -9.84 -13.58 12.77
C LEU A 692 -10.37 -13.72 14.19
N PHE A 693 -11.65 -14.02 14.34
CA PHE A 693 -12.32 -14.04 15.65
C PHE A 693 -13.20 -15.27 15.86
N GLN A 694 -13.35 -15.68 17.12
CA GLN A 694 -14.23 -16.80 17.46
C GLN A 694 -15.66 -16.32 17.75
N LEU A 695 -16.64 -16.87 17.03
CA LEU A 695 -18.05 -16.59 17.31
C LEU A 695 -18.47 -17.24 18.63
N ALA A 696 -18.85 -16.42 19.61
CA ALA A 696 -19.42 -16.91 20.87
C ALA A 696 -20.87 -17.41 20.69
N GLU A 697 -21.68 -16.67 19.91
CA GLU A 697 -23.08 -16.99 19.63
C GLU A 697 -23.39 -16.70 18.15
N HIS A 698 -23.94 -17.69 17.42
CA HIS A 698 -24.29 -17.52 16.01
C HIS A 698 -25.32 -16.41 15.74
N SER A 699 -26.24 -16.17 16.68
CA SER A 699 -27.24 -15.09 16.60
C SER A 699 -26.63 -13.69 16.57
N LYS A 700 -25.41 -13.52 17.12
CA LYS A 700 -24.69 -12.25 17.17
C LYS A 700 -23.63 -12.12 16.07
N LYS A 701 -23.66 -12.99 15.06
CA LYS A 701 -22.67 -13.01 13.95
C LYS A 701 -22.39 -11.62 13.40
N PHE A 702 -23.42 -10.89 12.96
CA PHE A 702 -23.24 -9.59 12.32
C PHE A 702 -22.87 -8.46 13.29
N GLU A 703 -23.21 -8.56 14.58
CA GLU A 703 -22.75 -7.63 15.62
C GLU A 703 -21.24 -7.77 15.84
N GLU A 704 -20.77 -9.01 15.85
CA GLU A 704 -19.35 -9.36 15.96
C GLU A 704 -18.56 -8.84 14.76
N TYR A 705 -19.02 -9.14 13.54
CA TYR A 705 -18.45 -8.60 12.30
C TYR A 705 -18.41 -7.07 12.29
N ALA A 706 -19.52 -6.41 12.64
CA ALA A 706 -19.58 -4.96 12.68
C ALA A 706 -18.58 -4.34 13.66
N ARG A 707 -18.28 -5.04 14.76
CA ARG A 707 -17.26 -4.61 15.73
C ARG A 707 -15.85 -4.81 15.20
N GLU A 708 -15.54 -5.98 14.64
CA GLU A 708 -14.19 -6.26 14.12
C GLU A 708 -13.88 -5.44 12.85
N ILE A 709 -14.87 -5.15 12.01
CA ILE A 709 -14.73 -4.20 10.89
C ILE A 709 -14.46 -2.78 11.39
N ALA A 710 -15.13 -2.33 12.46
CA ALA A 710 -14.84 -1.00 13.04
C ALA A 710 -13.39 -0.92 13.55
N LYS A 711 -12.88 -1.96 14.23
CA LYS A 711 -11.47 -2.05 14.60
C LYS A 711 -10.53 -2.06 13.39
N ALA A 712 -10.91 -2.74 12.31
CA ALA A 712 -10.15 -2.72 11.07
C ALA A 712 -10.09 -1.30 10.47
N VAL A 713 -11.19 -0.54 10.48
CA VAL A 713 -11.18 0.88 10.06
C VAL A 713 -10.28 1.72 10.96
N THR A 714 -10.34 1.55 12.29
CA THR A 714 -9.42 2.22 13.22
C THR A 714 -7.95 1.90 12.91
N TYR A 715 -7.64 0.64 12.60
CA TYR A 715 -6.29 0.25 12.21
C TYR A 715 -5.84 0.97 10.92
N VAL A 716 -6.74 1.14 9.95
CA VAL A 716 -6.44 1.89 8.72
C VAL A 716 -6.12 3.35 9.03
N GLU A 717 -6.85 4.00 9.94
CA GLU A 717 -6.56 5.38 10.40
C GLU A 717 -5.16 5.47 11.06
N GLN A 718 -4.77 4.45 11.82
CA GLN A 718 -3.47 4.39 12.50
C GLN A 718 -2.31 4.18 11.52
N VAL A 719 -2.49 3.33 10.50
CA VAL A 719 -1.48 3.07 9.46
C VAL A 719 -1.36 4.25 8.50
N LEU A 720 -2.45 4.99 8.25
CA LEU A 720 -2.52 6.10 7.31
C LEU A 720 -2.92 7.41 8.00
N PRO A 721 -2.10 7.91 8.96
CA PRO A 721 -2.46 9.10 9.73
C PRO A 721 -2.51 10.34 8.85
N GLY A 722 -3.55 11.15 9.03
CA GLY A 722 -3.76 12.40 8.29
C GLY A 722 -4.38 12.23 6.89
N VAL A 723 -4.82 11.01 6.55
CA VAL A 723 -5.46 10.70 5.26
C VAL A 723 -6.97 10.66 5.43
N SER A 724 -7.71 11.32 4.52
CA SER A 724 -9.17 11.18 4.49
C SER A 724 -9.55 9.84 3.86
N LEU A 725 -10.41 9.08 4.55
CA LEU A 725 -10.87 7.77 4.11
C LEU A 725 -12.04 7.84 3.11
N HIS A 726 -12.56 9.05 2.82
CA HIS A 726 -13.64 9.27 1.86
C HIS A 726 -13.37 8.60 0.49
N ARG A 727 -14.15 7.56 0.20
CA ARG A 727 -14.10 6.71 -1.01
C ARG A 727 -12.75 6.04 -1.22
N ARG A 728 -12.00 5.80 -0.13
CA ARG A 728 -10.66 5.17 -0.15
C ARG A 728 -10.58 3.81 0.52
N VAL A 729 -11.65 3.42 1.22
CA VAL A 729 -11.79 2.11 1.85
C VAL A 729 -13.02 1.44 1.25
N ALA A 730 -12.84 0.20 0.77
CA ALA A 730 -13.93 -0.66 0.33
C ALA A 730 -14.06 -1.85 1.28
N ILE A 731 -15.27 -2.11 1.74
CA ILE A 731 -15.63 -3.26 2.57
C ILE A 731 -16.41 -4.21 1.66
N LEU A 732 -15.86 -5.39 1.41
CA LEU A 732 -16.41 -6.35 0.47
C LEU A 732 -16.98 -7.56 1.21
N THR A 733 -18.23 -7.91 0.89
CA THR A 733 -18.94 -9.05 1.49
C THR A 733 -19.18 -10.16 0.47
N PRO A 734 -19.45 -11.42 0.89
CA PRO A 734 -19.54 -12.56 -0.03
C PRO A 734 -20.76 -12.51 -0.95
N SER A 735 -21.82 -11.82 -0.52
CA SER A 735 -23.09 -11.73 -1.24
C SER A 735 -23.89 -10.49 -0.81
N VAL A 736 -24.93 -10.18 -1.60
CA VAL A 736 -25.90 -9.12 -1.29
C VAL A 736 -26.69 -9.44 0.00
N ASP A 737 -27.03 -10.71 0.24
CA ASP A 737 -27.75 -11.10 1.46
C ASP A 737 -26.93 -10.88 2.73
N PHE A 738 -25.61 -11.07 2.66
CA PHE A 738 -24.69 -10.77 3.76
C PHE A 738 -24.58 -9.25 3.97
N LEU A 739 -24.48 -8.50 2.86
CA LEU A 739 -24.42 -7.05 2.83
C LEU A 739 -25.63 -6.42 3.55
N ASP A 740 -26.84 -6.86 3.20
CA ASP A 740 -28.09 -6.31 3.69
C ASP A 740 -28.25 -6.52 5.20
N GLN A 741 -27.78 -7.66 5.72
CA GLN A 741 -27.77 -7.94 7.15
C GLN A 741 -26.70 -7.14 7.90
N LEU A 742 -25.50 -6.99 7.33
CA LEU A 742 -24.39 -6.30 7.96
C LEU A 742 -24.59 -4.78 7.99
N ARG A 743 -25.04 -4.17 6.89
CA ARG A 743 -25.07 -2.71 6.68
C ARG A 743 -25.68 -1.91 7.84
N PRO A 744 -26.91 -2.20 8.33
CA PRO A 744 -27.50 -1.39 9.40
C PRO A 744 -26.72 -1.51 10.72
N ILE A 745 -26.19 -2.69 11.03
CA ILE A 745 -25.44 -2.97 12.26
C ILE A 745 -24.07 -2.32 12.20
N LEU A 746 -23.39 -2.39 11.05
CA LEU A 746 -22.11 -1.74 10.81
C LEU A 746 -22.22 -0.21 10.89
N GLN A 747 -23.25 0.40 10.30
CA GLN A 747 -23.45 1.86 10.39
C GLN A 747 -23.57 2.30 11.84
N LYS A 748 -24.32 1.54 12.66
CA LYS A 748 -24.46 1.81 14.09
C LYS A 748 -23.12 1.65 14.83
N SER A 749 -22.35 0.59 14.52
CA SER A 749 -21.04 0.33 15.12
C SER A 749 -20.04 1.44 14.83
N LEU A 750 -19.92 1.87 13.56
CA LEU A 750 -19.04 2.97 13.16
C LEU A 750 -19.41 4.27 13.88
N ASN A 751 -20.69 4.61 13.95
CA ASN A 751 -21.17 5.80 14.66
C ASN A 751 -20.91 5.76 16.18
N GLN A 752 -20.76 4.57 16.76
CA GLN A 752 -20.53 4.41 18.20
C GLN A 752 -19.04 4.38 18.56
N GLN A 753 -18.21 3.76 17.71
CA GLN A 753 -16.78 3.54 17.99
C GLN A 753 -15.88 4.63 17.40
N LEU A 754 -16.30 5.30 16.32
CA LEU A 754 -15.52 6.32 15.61
C LEU A 754 -16.24 7.68 15.68
N LEU A 755 -16.46 8.16 16.90
CA LEU A 755 -17.24 9.39 17.16
C LEU A 755 -16.62 10.66 16.56
N HIS A 756 -15.32 10.65 16.28
CA HIS A 756 -14.58 11.75 15.65
C HIS A 756 -14.82 11.83 14.13
N HIS A 757 -15.33 10.77 13.50
CA HIS A 757 -15.69 10.75 12.09
C HIS A 757 -17.21 10.70 11.88
N SER A 758 -17.64 11.22 10.74
CA SER A 758 -19.01 11.06 10.26
C SER A 758 -19.02 10.19 9.00
N PHE A 759 -18.84 8.88 9.19
CA PHE A 759 -18.85 7.91 8.09
C PHE A 759 -20.27 7.57 7.63
N ARG A 760 -20.43 7.51 6.31
CA ARG A 760 -21.58 6.94 5.63
C ARG A 760 -21.10 5.84 4.69
N MET A 761 -22.01 4.95 4.29
CA MET A 761 -21.71 3.86 3.36
C MET A 761 -22.46 4.03 2.05
N GLU A 762 -21.77 3.85 0.93
CA GLU A 762 -22.32 3.87 -0.44
C GLU A 762 -21.81 2.67 -1.26
N SER A 763 -22.50 2.37 -2.37
CA SER A 763 -22.09 1.31 -3.31
C SER A 763 -21.02 1.80 -4.28
N PHE A 764 -20.37 0.89 -5.00
CA PHE A 764 -19.49 1.27 -6.10
C PHE A 764 -20.22 2.02 -7.20
N SER A 765 -21.42 1.57 -7.60
CA SER A 765 -22.21 2.21 -8.67
C SER A 765 -22.58 3.66 -8.30
N ASP A 766 -22.96 3.90 -7.04
CA ASP A 766 -23.25 5.25 -6.55
C ASP A 766 -22.00 6.15 -6.60
N SER A 767 -20.87 5.66 -6.09
CA SER A 767 -19.60 6.39 -6.05
C SER A 767 -19.09 6.73 -7.46
N LEU A 768 -19.15 5.76 -8.38
CA LEU A 768 -18.64 5.86 -9.75
C LEU A 768 -19.61 6.57 -10.71
N SER A 769 -20.86 6.84 -10.28
CA SER A 769 -21.85 7.54 -11.10
C SER A 769 -21.49 9.00 -11.38
N CYS A 770 -20.53 9.57 -10.64
CA CYS A 770 -20.12 10.97 -10.77
C CYS A 770 -18.65 11.05 -11.20
N LEU A 771 -18.34 11.97 -12.12
CA LEU A 771 -16.98 12.31 -12.46
C LEU A 771 -16.30 13.05 -11.29
N PRO A 772 -15.00 12.82 -11.04
CA PRO A 772 -14.26 13.60 -10.06
C PRO A 772 -14.30 15.09 -10.38
N GLU A 773 -14.41 15.93 -9.34
CA GLU A 773 -14.51 17.40 -9.50
C GLU A 773 -13.37 17.99 -10.36
N ARG A 774 -12.16 17.41 -10.25
CA ARG A 774 -10.97 17.82 -10.99
C ARG A 774 -11.02 17.49 -12.47
N VAL A 775 -11.69 16.41 -12.87
CA VAL A 775 -11.88 16.05 -14.29
C VAL A 775 -12.69 17.12 -15.02
N LEU A 776 -13.59 17.81 -14.32
CA LEU A 776 -14.41 18.89 -14.88
C LEU A 776 -13.90 20.29 -14.55
N GLY A 777 -12.75 20.40 -13.85
CA GLY A 777 -12.21 21.68 -13.38
C GLY A 777 -13.15 22.44 -12.43
N LEU A 778 -14.07 21.73 -11.78
CA LEU A 778 -15.03 22.31 -10.83
C LEU A 778 -14.31 22.65 -9.52
N ARG A 779 -14.78 23.71 -8.83
CA ARG A 779 -14.22 24.06 -7.52
C ARG A 779 -14.54 22.95 -6.51
N PRO A 780 -13.62 22.63 -5.58
CA PRO A 780 -13.97 21.87 -4.41
C PRO A 780 -15.19 22.52 -3.76
N GLN A 781 -16.28 21.75 -3.64
CA GLN A 781 -17.42 22.21 -2.84
C GLN A 781 -16.96 22.39 -1.40
N ALA A 782 -17.76 23.14 -0.61
CA ALA A 782 -17.51 23.26 0.83
C ALA A 782 -17.25 21.86 1.43
N PRO A 783 -16.35 21.74 2.42
CA PRO A 783 -15.99 20.44 2.99
C PRO A 783 -17.26 19.66 3.32
N LYS A 784 -17.41 18.49 2.69
CA LYS A 784 -18.55 17.61 2.93
C LYS A 784 -18.53 17.26 4.42
N THR A 785 -19.68 17.37 5.07
CA THR A 785 -19.85 17.05 6.50
C THR A 785 -19.67 15.56 6.80
N HIS A 786 -19.57 14.71 5.76
CA HIS A 786 -19.51 13.27 5.87
C HIS A 786 -18.43 12.68 4.96
N GLU A 787 -17.74 11.67 5.46
CA GLU A 787 -16.88 10.78 4.69
C GLU A 787 -17.65 9.54 4.28
N TYR A 788 -17.29 8.92 3.15
CA TYR A 788 -18.02 7.77 2.61
C TYR A 788 -17.07 6.58 2.55
N LEU A 789 -17.49 5.42 3.04
CA LEU A 789 -16.83 4.14 2.84
C LEU A 789 -17.61 3.37 1.78
N ILE A 790 -16.92 2.67 0.89
CA ILE A 790 -17.59 1.79 -0.07
C ILE A 790 -17.96 0.50 0.67
N LEU A 791 -19.21 0.08 0.59
CA LEU A 791 -19.68 -1.20 1.12
C LEU A 791 -20.49 -1.89 0.03
N ASP A 792 -19.98 -3.01 -0.47
CA ASP A 792 -20.61 -3.72 -1.60
C ASP A 792 -20.34 -5.23 -1.56
N ALA A 793 -21.11 -5.98 -2.35
CA ALA A 793 -20.87 -7.41 -2.55
C ALA A 793 -19.69 -7.64 -3.51
N MET A 794 -18.99 -8.77 -3.36
CA MET A 794 -17.81 -9.14 -4.16
C MET A 794 -18.06 -9.04 -5.68
N GLU A 795 -19.23 -9.42 -6.16
CA GLU A 795 -19.61 -9.38 -7.58
C GLU A 795 -19.59 -7.95 -8.15
N GLN A 796 -19.91 -6.94 -7.34
CA GLN A 796 -19.89 -5.55 -7.79
C GLN A 796 -18.48 -4.98 -7.86
N ALA A 797 -17.51 -5.62 -7.20
CA ALA A 797 -16.12 -5.19 -7.14
C ALA A 797 -15.24 -5.77 -8.27
N ASP A 798 -15.80 -6.59 -9.17
CA ASP A 798 -15.05 -7.18 -10.28
C ASP A 798 -14.45 -6.12 -11.20
N GLY A 799 -13.15 -6.22 -11.46
CA GLY A 799 -12.37 -5.23 -12.21
C GLY A 799 -12.17 -3.88 -11.52
N LEU A 800 -12.83 -3.65 -10.38
CA LEU A 800 -12.66 -2.45 -9.57
C LEU A 800 -11.51 -2.59 -8.60
N GLU A 801 -11.22 -1.51 -7.89
CA GLU A 801 -10.12 -1.46 -6.94
C GLU A 801 -10.24 -0.29 -5.98
N GLN A 802 -9.53 -0.39 -4.88
CA GLN A 802 -9.48 0.64 -3.87
C GLN A 802 -8.12 0.70 -3.19
N MET A 803 -7.73 1.87 -2.70
CA MET A 803 -6.51 2.04 -1.91
C MET A 803 -6.41 1.02 -0.78
N VAL A 804 -7.50 0.88 -0.02
CA VAL A 804 -7.63 -0.09 1.06
C VAL A 804 -8.87 -0.95 0.83
N VAL A 805 -8.74 -2.25 1.03
CA VAL A 805 -9.85 -3.20 0.95
C VAL A 805 -9.94 -4.01 2.23
N ILE A 806 -11.14 -4.10 2.79
CA ILE A 806 -11.50 -4.94 3.92
C ILE A 806 -12.40 -6.07 3.40
N CYS A 807 -11.86 -7.29 3.35
CA CYS A 807 -12.60 -8.49 3.00
C CYS A 807 -13.31 -9.01 4.24
N ALA A 808 -14.65 -8.98 4.26
CA ALA A 808 -15.45 -9.37 5.42
C ALA A 808 -16.23 -10.65 5.12
N GLY A 809 -15.84 -11.75 5.77
CA GLY A 809 -16.62 -12.99 5.76
C GLY A 809 -16.51 -13.88 4.54
N LEU A 810 -15.40 -13.77 3.81
CA LEU A 810 -15.18 -14.50 2.57
C LEU A 810 -14.76 -15.97 2.78
N ASP A 811 -14.36 -16.40 3.97
CA ASP A 811 -13.90 -17.79 4.19
C ASP A 811 -15.04 -18.80 4.33
N SER A 812 -14.77 -20.06 3.96
CA SER A 812 -15.68 -21.19 4.13
C SER A 812 -14.89 -22.48 4.36
N ALA A 813 -15.55 -23.49 4.95
CA ALA A 813 -14.94 -24.79 5.18
C ALA A 813 -14.63 -25.49 3.84
N ILE A 814 -13.45 -26.08 3.72
CA ILE A 814 -13.01 -26.83 2.53
C ILE A 814 -13.71 -28.18 2.50
N ARG A 815 -14.47 -28.46 1.43
CA ARG A 815 -15.27 -29.70 1.29
C ARG A 815 -14.96 -30.48 0.00
N SER A 816 -13.95 -30.02 -0.75
CA SER A 816 -13.63 -30.48 -2.11
C SER A 816 -14.87 -30.40 -3.03
N SER A 817 -15.56 -29.26 -3.02
CA SER A 817 -16.82 -29.02 -3.72
C SER A 817 -16.74 -27.83 -4.68
N THR A 818 -17.81 -27.53 -5.42
CA THR A 818 -17.89 -26.31 -6.24
C THR A 818 -17.87 -25.03 -5.40
N GLU A 819 -18.31 -25.08 -4.13
CA GLU A 819 -18.19 -23.97 -3.17
C GLU A 819 -16.70 -23.61 -2.94
N ASP A 820 -15.82 -24.60 -2.87
CA ASP A 820 -14.37 -24.39 -2.70
C ASP A 820 -13.77 -23.57 -3.86
N LEU A 821 -14.28 -23.76 -5.09
CA LEU A 821 -13.87 -22.97 -6.25
C LEU A 821 -14.27 -21.49 -6.10
N GLN A 822 -15.47 -21.25 -5.56
CA GLN A 822 -16.01 -19.92 -5.31
C GLN A 822 -15.25 -19.22 -4.19
N THR A 823 -15.07 -19.86 -3.03
CA THR A 823 -14.38 -19.30 -1.87
C THR A 823 -12.95 -18.91 -2.18
N ARG A 824 -12.19 -19.81 -2.84
CA ARG A 824 -10.83 -19.51 -3.32
C ARG A 824 -10.80 -18.30 -4.24
N ALA A 825 -11.70 -18.27 -5.22
CA ALA A 825 -11.78 -17.16 -6.17
C ALA A 825 -12.14 -15.84 -5.47
N GLN A 826 -13.07 -15.85 -4.52
CA GLN A 826 -13.47 -14.66 -3.75
C GLN A 826 -12.31 -14.13 -2.89
N LEU A 827 -11.55 -15.00 -2.21
CA LEU A 827 -10.36 -14.60 -1.43
C LEU A 827 -9.29 -13.98 -2.33
N TYR A 828 -8.98 -14.61 -3.47
CA TYR A 828 -8.04 -14.05 -4.45
C TYR A 828 -8.52 -12.69 -4.98
N ARG A 829 -9.79 -12.61 -5.42
CA ARG A 829 -10.39 -11.38 -5.94
C ARG A 829 -10.36 -10.27 -4.89
N GLY A 830 -10.82 -10.54 -3.68
CA GLY A 830 -10.95 -9.57 -2.58
C GLY A 830 -9.61 -8.95 -2.20
N ILE A 831 -8.58 -9.77 -1.96
CA ILE A 831 -7.23 -9.29 -1.60
C ILE A 831 -6.64 -8.45 -2.76
N THR A 832 -6.80 -8.90 -4.00
CA THR A 832 -6.24 -8.21 -5.18
C THR A 832 -6.99 -6.94 -5.58
N ARG A 833 -8.15 -6.63 -4.97
CA ARG A 833 -8.80 -5.33 -5.15
C ARG A 833 -8.04 -4.19 -4.45
N ALA A 834 -7.13 -4.51 -3.52
CA ALA A 834 -6.33 -3.52 -2.80
C ALA A 834 -5.11 -3.05 -3.60
N GLN A 835 -4.85 -1.75 -3.56
CA GLN A 835 -3.62 -1.17 -4.10
C GLN A 835 -2.50 -1.04 -3.07
N LEU A 836 -2.84 -0.70 -1.82
CA LEU A 836 -1.86 -0.42 -0.75
C LEU A 836 -2.01 -1.37 0.43
N LEU A 837 -3.22 -1.54 0.96
CA LEU A 837 -3.46 -2.35 2.15
C LEU A 837 -4.69 -3.24 1.98
N ALA A 838 -4.52 -4.54 2.19
CA ALA A 838 -5.62 -5.49 2.32
C ALA A 838 -5.78 -5.90 3.78
N VAL A 839 -7.03 -5.90 4.25
CA VAL A 839 -7.42 -6.34 5.58
C VAL A 839 -8.44 -7.46 5.44
N VAL A 840 -8.30 -8.54 6.21
CA VAL A 840 -9.26 -9.64 6.24
C VAL A 840 -9.92 -9.70 7.61
N VAL A 841 -11.25 -9.64 7.64
CA VAL A 841 -12.07 -9.77 8.85
C VAL A 841 -12.96 -10.99 8.67
N ASN A 842 -12.78 -12.01 9.49
CA ASN A 842 -13.49 -13.27 9.30
C ASN A 842 -13.73 -14.00 10.62
N GLU A 843 -14.86 -14.71 10.73
CA GLU A 843 -15.00 -15.67 11.83
C GLU A 843 -14.03 -16.83 11.65
N HIS A 844 -13.68 -17.50 12.75
CA HIS A 844 -12.92 -18.73 12.68
C HIS A 844 -13.75 -19.84 12.03
N VAL A 845 -13.34 -20.25 10.83
CA VAL A 845 -13.92 -21.38 10.11
C VAL A 845 -12.97 -22.57 10.23
N ARG A 846 -13.38 -23.60 10.98
CA ARG A 846 -12.59 -24.84 11.12
C ARG A 846 -12.47 -25.55 9.79
N GLY A 847 -11.26 -25.96 9.42
CA GLY A 847 -10.95 -26.51 8.10
C GLY A 847 -11.13 -25.49 6.96
N GLY A 848 -11.13 -24.19 7.27
CA GLY A 848 -11.26 -23.10 6.31
C GLY A 848 -9.94 -22.74 5.62
N TRP A 849 -10.02 -21.83 4.66
CA TRP A 849 -8.86 -21.35 3.90
C TRP A 849 -7.97 -20.40 4.69
N LEU A 850 -8.49 -19.74 5.73
CA LEU A 850 -7.73 -18.80 6.57
C LEU A 850 -7.25 -19.42 7.89
N GLU A 851 -7.59 -20.67 8.19
CA GLU A 851 -7.25 -21.34 9.46
C GLU A 851 -5.74 -21.43 9.70
N PHE A 852 -4.92 -21.53 8.64
CA PHE A 852 -3.46 -21.55 8.75
C PHE A 852 -2.88 -20.31 9.43
N LEU A 853 -3.56 -19.17 9.36
CA LEU A 853 -3.12 -17.92 9.98
C LEU A 853 -3.14 -17.97 11.51
N GLY A 854 -3.84 -18.94 12.13
CA GLY A 854 -3.75 -19.18 13.57
C GLY A 854 -2.37 -19.69 14.02
N GLY A 855 -1.58 -20.25 13.09
CA GLY A 855 -0.22 -20.74 13.33
C GLY A 855 0.89 -19.79 12.84
N VAL A 856 0.55 -18.60 12.35
CA VAL A 856 1.51 -17.63 11.77
C VAL A 856 1.73 -16.47 12.72
N LYS A 857 2.99 -16.07 12.91
CA LYS A 857 3.40 -14.85 13.62
C LYS A 857 3.97 -13.82 12.67
N TYR A 858 3.57 -12.57 12.86
CA TYR A 858 4.15 -11.45 12.12
C TYR A 858 5.64 -11.28 12.47
N GLN A 859 6.44 -10.99 11.46
CA GLN A 859 7.83 -10.58 11.59
C GLN A 859 8.05 -9.29 10.81
N ASP A 860 8.48 -8.24 11.50
CA ASP A 860 8.78 -6.95 10.89
C ASP A 860 10.14 -7.00 10.17
N ALA A 861 10.13 -7.50 8.93
CA ALA A 861 11.30 -7.67 8.09
C ALA A 861 10.98 -7.34 6.62
N GLU A 862 12.01 -7.07 5.81
CA GLU A 862 11.87 -6.90 4.36
C GLU A 862 11.31 -8.17 3.70
N LEU A 863 10.60 -8.00 2.58
CA LEU A 863 10.00 -9.13 1.89
C LEU A 863 11.09 -10.04 1.31
N SER A 864 11.14 -11.29 1.78
CA SER A 864 12.12 -12.27 1.30
C SER A 864 11.80 -12.74 -0.12
N ALA A 865 12.84 -13.14 -0.88
CA ALA A 865 12.66 -13.71 -2.23
C ALA A 865 11.74 -14.94 -2.25
N ARG A 866 11.77 -15.75 -1.17
CA ARG A 866 10.90 -16.91 -0.99
C ARG A 866 9.44 -16.52 -0.80
N GLU A 867 9.15 -15.53 0.05
CA GLU A 867 7.78 -15.03 0.23
C GLU A 867 7.26 -14.29 -1.00
N ALA A 868 8.16 -13.73 -1.81
CA ALA A 868 7.82 -13.11 -3.10
C ALA A 868 7.57 -14.13 -4.23
N ASP A 869 8.03 -15.39 -4.09
CA ASP A 869 7.82 -16.44 -5.10
C ASP A 869 6.39 -16.99 -5.06
N SER A 870 5.52 -16.36 -5.84
CA SER A 870 4.11 -16.72 -5.98
C SER A 870 3.86 -18.17 -6.40
N SER A 871 4.79 -18.81 -7.13
CA SER A 871 4.62 -20.18 -7.66
C SER A 871 4.57 -21.21 -6.54
N SER A 872 5.52 -21.10 -5.60
CA SER A 872 5.64 -22.04 -4.48
C SER A 872 4.41 -21.98 -3.55
N VAL A 873 3.86 -20.78 -3.35
CA VAL A 873 2.75 -20.50 -2.44
C VAL A 873 1.39 -20.93 -3.02
N ALA A 874 1.24 -20.90 -4.36
CA ALA A 874 -0.01 -21.24 -5.05
C ALA A 874 -0.30 -22.76 -5.12
N GLU A 875 0.69 -23.61 -4.89
CA GLU A 875 0.59 -25.06 -5.08
C GLU A 875 -0.47 -25.71 -4.18
N ALA A 876 -0.63 -25.21 -2.96
CA ALA A 876 -1.68 -25.66 -2.04
C ALA A 876 -3.10 -25.39 -2.60
N ALA A 877 -3.31 -24.22 -3.20
CA ALA A 877 -4.59 -23.87 -3.82
C ALA A 877 -4.85 -24.68 -5.09
N LYS A 878 -3.82 -24.92 -5.92
CA LYS A 878 -3.91 -25.76 -7.12
C LYS A 878 -4.37 -27.18 -6.79
N LYS A 879 -3.79 -27.81 -5.78
CA LYS A 879 -4.18 -29.16 -5.32
C LYS A 879 -5.64 -29.22 -4.88
N ARG A 880 -6.10 -28.23 -4.10
CA ARG A 880 -7.51 -28.15 -3.65
C ARG A 880 -8.47 -27.89 -4.81
N HIS A 881 -8.09 -27.02 -5.73
CA HIS A 881 -8.84 -26.74 -6.94
C HIS A 881 -9.02 -27.99 -7.82
N GLN A 882 -7.96 -28.76 -8.06
CA GLN A 882 -8.01 -30.00 -8.83
C GLN A 882 -8.90 -31.05 -8.17
N ALA A 883 -8.82 -31.21 -6.85
CA ALA A 883 -9.67 -32.13 -6.10
C ALA A 883 -11.16 -31.77 -6.22
N ALA A 884 -11.51 -30.48 -6.10
CA ALA A 884 -12.86 -29.98 -6.29
C ALA A 884 -13.38 -30.22 -7.72
N LEU A 885 -12.56 -29.95 -8.75
CA LEU A 885 -12.91 -30.21 -10.15
C LEU A 885 -13.13 -31.69 -10.44
N ALA A 886 -12.26 -32.57 -9.92
CA ALA A 886 -12.39 -34.01 -10.11
C ALA A 886 -13.70 -34.54 -9.55
N ARG A 887 -14.09 -34.07 -8.35
CA ARG A 887 -15.36 -34.42 -7.73
C ARG A 887 -16.56 -33.89 -8.52
N ALA A 888 -16.55 -32.62 -8.92
CA ALA A 888 -17.64 -32.01 -9.68
C ALA A 888 -17.87 -32.74 -11.03
N LYS A 889 -16.79 -33.13 -11.72
CA LYS A 889 -16.87 -33.94 -12.95
C LYS A 889 -17.46 -35.34 -12.69
N ALA A 890 -17.07 -35.99 -11.59
CA ALA A 890 -17.59 -37.30 -11.21
C ALA A 890 -19.10 -37.24 -10.89
N GLU A 891 -19.54 -36.23 -10.13
CA GLU A 891 -20.96 -36.00 -9.79
C GLU A 891 -21.79 -35.68 -11.05
N GLY A 892 -21.29 -34.85 -11.96
CA GLY A 892 -21.96 -34.56 -13.24
C GLY A 892 -22.04 -35.77 -14.19
N SER A 893 -21.06 -36.70 -14.14
CA SER A 893 -21.12 -37.93 -14.92
C SER A 893 -22.14 -38.94 -14.39
N ARG A 894 -22.30 -39.03 -13.05
CA ARG A 894 -23.31 -39.87 -12.40
C ARG A 894 -24.73 -39.37 -12.66
N SER A 895 -24.97 -38.06 -12.53
CA SER A 895 -26.29 -37.48 -12.84
C SER A 895 -26.71 -37.71 -14.29
N ARG A 896 -25.77 -37.66 -15.26
CA ARG A 896 -26.07 -37.99 -16.67
C ARG A 896 -26.31 -39.47 -16.91
N GLN A 897 -25.68 -40.36 -16.15
CA GLN A 897 -25.97 -41.80 -16.18
C GLN A 897 -27.34 -42.09 -15.57
N ASP A 898 -27.66 -41.49 -14.42
CA ASP A 898 -28.97 -41.64 -13.77
C ASP A 898 -30.10 -41.05 -14.64
N GLU A 899 -29.87 -39.93 -15.34
CA GLU A 899 -30.82 -39.37 -16.32
C GLU A 899 -30.94 -40.23 -17.60
N ALA A 900 -29.86 -40.86 -18.05
CA ALA A 900 -29.88 -41.77 -19.20
C ALA A 900 -30.58 -43.10 -18.87
N GLU A 901 -30.39 -43.61 -17.64
CA GLU A 901 -31.09 -44.78 -17.11
C GLU A 901 -32.57 -44.47 -16.86
N ALA A 902 -32.91 -43.30 -16.32
CA ALA A 902 -34.29 -42.84 -16.18
C ALA A 902 -35.00 -42.70 -17.54
N ARG A 903 -34.30 -42.22 -18.58
CA ARG A 903 -34.84 -42.16 -19.96
C ARG A 903 -34.98 -43.53 -20.63
N GLN A 904 -34.19 -44.53 -20.24
CA GLN A 904 -34.39 -45.92 -20.69
C GLN A 904 -35.56 -46.60 -19.97
N MET A 905 -35.85 -46.19 -18.73
CA MET A 905 -36.92 -46.75 -17.90
C MET A 905 -38.33 -46.23 -18.28
N GLU A 906 -38.44 -45.13 -19.03
CA GLU A 906 -39.71 -44.61 -19.57
C GLU A 906 -40.21 -45.37 -20.84
N SER A 907 -39.59 -46.49 -21.23
CA SER A 907 -39.97 -47.25 -22.44
C SER A 907 -40.74 -48.56 -22.21
N HIS A 908 -41.14 -48.91 -20.98
CA HIS A 908 -42.02 -50.06 -20.72
C HIS A 908 -43.01 -49.81 -19.56
N PRO A 909 -44.34 -49.83 -19.80
CA PRO A 909 -45.34 -49.82 -18.74
C PRO A 909 -45.73 -51.25 -18.31
N ASP A 910 -46.11 -51.37 -17.04
CA ASP A 910 -46.79 -52.48 -16.33
C ASP A 910 -45.93 -53.38 -15.42
N ALA A 911 -45.93 -53.07 -14.12
CA ALA A 911 -46.52 -53.90 -13.05
C ALA A 911 -46.32 -53.25 -11.66
N VAL A 912 -47.35 -53.33 -10.80
CA VAL A 912 -47.50 -52.61 -9.52
C VAL A 912 -47.27 -53.56 -8.32
N HIS A 913 -46.94 -52.95 -7.16
CA HIS A 913 -46.99 -53.44 -5.76
C HIS A 913 -45.82 -54.36 -5.33
N ASP A 914 -45.19 -54.25 -4.15
CA ASP A 914 -45.63 -53.74 -2.84
C ASP A 914 -44.41 -53.56 -1.87
N ALA A 915 -44.68 -53.07 -0.65
CA ALA A 915 -43.89 -53.19 0.60
C ALA A 915 -43.00 -51.99 1.02
N ALA A 916 -43.56 -51.24 1.97
CA ALA A 916 -42.84 -50.44 2.95
C ALA A 916 -42.26 -51.33 4.08
N GLN A 917 -41.30 -50.75 4.82
CA GLN A 917 -40.62 -51.22 6.06
C GLN A 917 -39.33 -52.02 5.84
N ASP A 918 -38.16 -51.41 6.07
CA ASP A 918 -37.47 -51.54 7.37
C ASP A 918 -36.25 -50.61 7.45
N ALA A 919 -36.15 -49.92 8.58
CA ALA A 919 -35.03 -49.06 8.94
C ALA A 919 -34.32 -49.65 10.15
N SER A 920 -33.19 -50.34 9.94
CA SER A 920 -32.05 -50.43 10.88
C SER A 920 -30.98 -51.38 10.34
N ALA A 921 -29.78 -50.88 10.03
CA ALA A 921 -28.53 -51.63 10.18
C ALA A 921 -27.31 -50.70 10.08
N SER A 922 -26.40 -50.90 11.02
CA SER A 922 -25.22 -50.11 11.40
C SER A 922 -24.10 -50.01 10.35
N PRO A 923 -23.19 -49.02 10.47
CA PRO A 923 -22.00 -48.89 9.62
C PRO A 923 -20.92 -49.93 9.97
N PRO A 924 -20.17 -50.47 9.00
CA PRO A 924 -19.09 -51.40 9.27
C PRO A 924 -17.82 -50.68 9.78
N GLY A 925 -17.44 -51.02 11.00
CA GLY A 925 -16.07 -51.37 11.41
C GLY A 925 -14.97 -50.34 11.19
N THR A 926 -14.72 -49.52 12.20
CA THR A 926 -13.46 -48.82 12.44
C THR A 926 -12.32 -49.82 12.67
N ALA A 927 -11.33 -49.84 11.76
CA ALA A 927 -10.01 -50.36 12.06
C ALA A 927 -9.16 -49.22 12.65
N GLU A 928 -9.03 -49.20 13.98
CA GLU A 928 -8.06 -48.35 14.70
C GLU A 928 -6.63 -48.82 14.39
N ALA A 929 -6.00 -48.17 13.42
CA ALA A 929 -4.55 -48.08 13.39
C ALA A 929 -4.14 -46.95 14.34
N SER A 930 -3.37 -47.29 15.37
CA SER A 930 -2.84 -46.39 16.39
C SER A 930 -2.06 -45.23 15.77
N ARG A 931 -2.73 -44.09 15.56
CA ARG A 931 -2.07 -42.84 15.16
C ARG A 931 -1.26 -42.29 16.35
N PRO A 932 0.02 -41.93 16.17
CA PRO A 932 0.76 -41.19 17.18
C PRO A 932 0.05 -39.86 17.47
N LYS A 933 0.05 -39.44 18.75
CA LYS A 933 -0.58 -38.19 19.22
C LYS A 933 -0.18 -37.02 18.32
N PRO A 934 -1.12 -36.19 17.83
CA PRO A 934 -0.81 -35.07 16.96
C PRO A 934 0.05 -34.06 17.73
N LYS A 935 1.25 -33.79 17.21
CA LYS A 935 2.07 -32.66 17.63
C LYS A 935 1.41 -31.39 17.12
N ALA A 936 1.31 -30.35 17.96
CA ALA A 936 0.84 -29.04 17.53
C ALA A 936 1.64 -28.57 16.31
N ALA A 937 0.96 -27.96 15.32
CA ALA A 937 1.62 -27.39 14.15
C ALA A 937 2.69 -26.39 14.60
N ALA A 938 3.89 -26.46 14.02
CA ALA A 938 4.98 -25.55 14.34
C ALA A 938 4.57 -24.11 14.00
N VAL A 939 4.82 -23.18 14.92
CA VAL A 939 4.57 -21.75 14.70
C VAL A 939 5.50 -21.25 13.60
N LYS A 940 4.94 -20.66 12.54
CA LYS A 940 5.69 -20.09 11.41
C LYS A 940 5.77 -18.57 11.53
N THR A 941 6.77 -17.95 10.94
CA THR A 941 6.86 -16.49 10.82
C THR A 941 6.56 -16.04 9.40
N SER A 942 6.05 -14.83 9.23
CA SER A 942 5.86 -14.21 7.91
C SER A 942 6.00 -12.68 7.97
N SER A 943 6.61 -12.10 6.93
CA SER A 943 6.65 -10.66 6.68
C SER A 943 5.45 -10.14 5.87
N VAL A 944 4.61 -11.05 5.35
CA VAL A 944 3.45 -10.75 4.50
C VAL A 944 2.17 -10.57 5.33
N TRP A 945 1.94 -11.43 6.33
CA TRP A 945 0.71 -11.47 7.12
C TRP A 945 0.92 -10.93 8.54
N ASN A 946 0.23 -9.84 8.89
CA ASN A 946 0.09 -9.39 10.28
C ASN A 946 -1.13 -10.06 10.93
N THR A 947 -0.86 -10.99 11.85
CA THR A 947 -1.84 -11.80 12.59
C THR A 947 -2.00 -11.39 14.05
N GLU A 948 -1.38 -10.29 14.50
CA GLU A 948 -1.32 -9.89 15.91
C GLU A 948 -2.70 -9.59 16.53
N SER A 949 -3.70 -9.31 15.70
CA SER A 949 -5.08 -9.03 16.14
C SER A 949 -6.00 -10.24 16.02
N ASN A 950 -5.46 -11.40 15.66
CA ASN A 950 -6.24 -12.64 15.60
C ASN A 950 -6.50 -13.18 17.00
N SER A 951 -7.72 -13.66 17.20
CA SER A 951 -8.23 -14.26 18.43
C SER A 951 -8.67 -15.71 18.18
N ILE A 952 -7.89 -16.44 17.38
CA ILE A 952 -8.11 -17.85 17.05
C ILE A 952 -6.93 -18.70 17.55
N PRO A 953 -7.17 -19.96 17.94
CA PRO A 953 -6.11 -20.86 18.39
C PRO A 953 -5.21 -21.31 17.24
N ALA A 954 -4.00 -21.76 17.58
CA ALA A 954 -3.14 -22.45 16.62
C ALA A 954 -3.81 -23.77 16.18
N PRO A 955 -3.82 -24.08 14.87
CA PRO A 955 -4.45 -25.27 14.33
C PRO A 955 -3.68 -26.54 14.71
N THR A 956 -4.40 -27.64 14.96
CA THR A 956 -3.80 -28.95 15.21
C THR A 956 -3.53 -29.74 13.92
N GLU A 957 -4.36 -29.56 12.89
CA GLU A 957 -4.23 -30.16 11.57
C GLU A 957 -4.80 -29.17 10.54
N LEU A 958 -4.10 -28.95 9.43
CA LEU A 958 -4.50 -27.99 8.40
C LEU A 958 -4.96 -28.70 7.13
N LEU A 959 -6.17 -28.36 6.66
CA LEU A 959 -6.62 -28.76 5.31
C LEU A 959 -5.97 -27.89 4.22
N PHE A 960 -5.52 -26.69 4.55
CA PHE A 960 -4.86 -25.80 3.61
C PHE A 960 -3.71 -25.09 4.32
N ASP A 961 -2.51 -25.21 3.79
CA ASP A 961 -1.29 -24.60 4.33
C ASP A 961 -0.42 -24.11 3.16
N PRO A 962 -0.55 -22.83 2.77
CA PRO A 962 0.23 -22.25 1.68
C PRO A 962 1.68 -21.95 2.11
N LEU A 963 2.00 -22.07 3.40
CA LEU A 963 3.34 -21.86 3.96
C LEU A 963 4.02 -23.18 4.31
N ALA A 964 3.47 -24.32 3.89
CA ALA A 964 4.12 -25.62 4.07
C ALA A 964 5.51 -25.56 3.42
N GLU A 965 6.53 -26.09 4.10
CA GLU A 965 7.79 -26.37 3.41
C GLU A 965 7.44 -27.37 2.32
N VAL A 966 7.56 -26.95 1.05
CA VAL A 966 7.44 -27.86 -0.08
C VAL A 966 8.44 -28.96 0.22
N SER A 967 7.96 -30.20 0.36
CA SER A 967 8.83 -31.36 0.49
C SER A 967 9.69 -31.37 -0.77
N ARG A 968 10.93 -30.90 -0.65
CA ARG A 968 11.85 -30.84 -1.77
C ARG A 968 12.04 -32.28 -2.22
N GLU A 969 11.65 -32.57 -3.45
CA GLU A 969 11.82 -33.90 -4.01
C GLU A 969 13.34 -34.11 -4.15
N GLU A 970 13.91 -34.89 -3.23
CA GLU A 970 15.32 -35.25 -3.25
C GLU A 970 15.48 -36.46 -4.16
N VAL A 971 16.08 -36.25 -5.33
CA VAL A 971 16.38 -37.31 -6.28
C VAL A 971 17.83 -37.72 -6.11
N TYR A 972 18.05 -38.96 -5.68
CA TYR A 972 19.37 -39.59 -5.73
C TYR A 972 19.61 -40.08 -7.15
N ALA A 973 20.33 -39.28 -7.93
CA ALA A 973 20.60 -39.52 -9.33
C ALA A 973 21.53 -40.73 -9.52
N THR A 974 21.29 -41.47 -10.60
CA THR A 974 22.04 -42.63 -11.04
C THR A 974 22.93 -42.28 -12.24
N PHE A 975 23.92 -43.14 -12.52
CA PHE A 975 24.81 -42.98 -13.68
C PHE A 975 24.07 -43.29 -14.99
N ASP A 976 24.23 -42.45 -16.01
CA ASP A 976 23.94 -42.85 -17.38
C ASP A 976 24.99 -43.89 -17.83
N LYS A 977 24.68 -45.17 -17.59
CA LYS A 977 25.57 -46.29 -17.87
C LYS A 977 25.75 -46.54 -19.37
N GLU A 978 24.76 -46.18 -20.19
CA GLU A 978 24.87 -46.30 -21.65
C GLU A 978 25.81 -45.24 -22.21
N HIS A 979 25.65 -43.98 -21.78
CA HIS A 979 26.56 -42.90 -22.13
C HIS A 979 27.96 -43.19 -21.57
N GLY A 980 28.11 -43.46 -20.28
CA GLY A 980 29.40 -43.79 -19.67
C GLY A 980 30.09 -45.01 -20.31
N GLY A 981 29.33 -46.03 -20.71
CA GLY A 981 29.84 -47.21 -21.41
C GLY A 981 30.44 -46.90 -22.79
N ARG A 982 29.92 -45.90 -23.52
CA ARG A 982 30.51 -45.39 -24.78
C ARG A 982 31.83 -44.65 -24.55
N HIS A 983 32.00 -44.11 -23.36
CA HIS A 983 33.15 -43.27 -22.97
C HIS A 983 34.16 -44.01 -22.08
N ASP A 984 34.14 -45.35 -22.05
CA ASP A 984 35.05 -46.22 -21.29
C ASP A 984 34.97 -46.02 -19.77
N TRP A 985 33.79 -45.75 -19.22
CA TRP A 985 33.54 -45.86 -17.79
C TRP A 985 33.16 -47.29 -17.42
N LYS A 986 33.82 -47.83 -16.39
CA LYS A 986 33.47 -49.10 -15.74
C LYS A 986 32.71 -48.80 -14.45
N PHE A 987 31.63 -49.53 -14.25
CA PHE A 987 30.75 -49.39 -13.09
C PHE A 987 30.81 -50.63 -12.22
N ASP A 988 30.93 -50.45 -10.91
CA ASP A 988 30.83 -51.51 -9.90
C ASP A 988 29.88 -51.03 -8.78
N GLY A 989 28.61 -51.45 -8.84
CA GLY A 989 27.56 -50.88 -7.99
C GLY A 989 27.35 -49.38 -8.27
N ASP A 990 27.58 -48.56 -7.25
CA ASP A 990 27.53 -47.08 -7.29
C ASP A 990 28.89 -46.44 -7.60
N ASP A 991 29.95 -47.24 -7.83
CA ASP A 991 31.28 -46.73 -8.11
C ASP A 991 31.51 -46.67 -9.61
N ALA A 992 32.09 -45.56 -10.10
CA ALA A 992 32.41 -45.35 -11.51
C ALA A 992 33.90 -45.04 -11.71
N LYS A 993 34.53 -45.70 -12.69
CA LYS A 993 35.95 -45.55 -13.02
C LYS A 993 36.16 -45.43 -14.52
N CYS A 994 36.72 -44.31 -14.99
CA CYS A 994 37.12 -44.19 -16.40
C CYS A 994 38.44 -44.95 -16.66
N VAL A 995 38.45 -45.79 -17.69
CA VAL A 995 39.59 -46.63 -18.12
C VAL A 995 40.27 -46.16 -19.41
N SER A 996 39.83 -45.06 -20.03
CA SER A 996 40.43 -44.51 -21.25
C SER A 996 41.32 -43.29 -21.03
N TYR A 997 42.10 -42.95 -22.07
CA TYR A 997 43.00 -41.81 -22.10
C TYR A 997 42.31 -40.60 -22.75
N GLY A 998 41.74 -39.69 -21.95
CA GLY A 998 41.13 -38.44 -22.41
C GLY A 998 40.16 -37.83 -21.39
N ALA A 999 39.85 -36.54 -21.52
CA ALA A 999 38.73 -35.92 -20.79
C ALA A 999 37.43 -36.46 -21.38
N ARG A 1000 36.68 -37.22 -20.59
CA ARG A 1000 35.41 -37.82 -21.00
C ARG A 1000 34.40 -37.65 -19.87
N LEU A 1001 33.21 -37.19 -20.25
CA LEU A 1001 32.17 -36.81 -19.32
C LEU A 1001 31.34 -38.03 -18.91
N LEU A 1002 30.94 -38.04 -17.65
CA LEU A 1002 29.94 -38.93 -17.09
C LEU A 1002 28.84 -38.08 -16.52
N VAL A 1003 27.60 -38.32 -16.93
CA VAL A 1003 26.44 -37.56 -16.47
C VAL A 1003 25.45 -38.44 -15.72
N SER A 1004 24.64 -37.81 -14.88
CA SER A 1004 23.44 -38.42 -14.31
C SER A 1004 22.45 -38.82 -15.40
N ALA A 1005 21.73 -39.94 -15.20
CA ALA A 1005 20.66 -40.38 -16.10
C ALA A 1005 19.45 -39.44 -15.99
N GLU A 1006 19.13 -39.03 -14.77
CA GLU A 1006 18.06 -38.11 -14.43
C GLU A 1006 18.37 -36.70 -14.91
N THR A 1007 17.31 -35.93 -15.15
CA THR A 1007 17.37 -34.51 -15.50
C THR A 1007 16.33 -33.81 -14.65
N ALA A 1008 16.67 -32.68 -14.06
CA ALA A 1008 15.74 -31.92 -13.24
C ALA A 1008 15.91 -30.42 -13.47
N SER A 1009 14.81 -29.67 -13.41
CA SER A 1009 14.79 -28.21 -13.47
C SER A 1009 14.40 -27.56 -12.13
N THR A 1010 13.95 -28.35 -11.14
CA THR A 1010 13.54 -27.91 -9.79
C THR A 1010 13.87 -28.99 -8.76
N GLY A 1011 13.90 -28.66 -7.47
CA GLY A 1011 14.16 -29.59 -6.37
C GLY A 1011 15.65 -29.88 -6.12
N ILE A 1012 15.96 -31.00 -5.47
CA ILE A 1012 17.34 -31.36 -5.12
C ILE A 1012 17.77 -32.58 -5.93
N LEU A 1013 18.77 -32.38 -6.79
CA LEU A 1013 19.46 -33.46 -7.49
C LEU A 1013 20.74 -33.79 -6.72
N ARG A 1014 20.94 -35.03 -6.31
CA ARG A 1014 22.18 -35.43 -5.63
C ARG A 1014 22.74 -36.74 -6.13
N TRP A 1015 24.05 -36.88 -6.02
CA TRP A 1015 24.75 -38.08 -6.43
C TRP A 1015 25.99 -38.29 -5.60
N CYS A 1016 26.31 -39.55 -5.28
CA CYS A 1016 27.51 -39.94 -4.56
C CYS A 1016 28.35 -40.90 -5.41
N ILE A 1017 29.63 -40.58 -5.59
CA ILE A 1017 30.59 -41.35 -6.37
C ILE A 1017 31.85 -41.62 -5.53
N LYS A 1018 32.55 -42.72 -5.78
CA LYS A 1018 33.84 -42.99 -5.14
C LYS A 1018 35.01 -42.67 -6.08
N GLY A 1019 35.86 -41.74 -5.65
CA GLY A 1019 37.04 -41.32 -6.39
C GLY A 1019 38.14 -42.37 -6.37
N LEU A 1020 38.15 -43.30 -7.32
CA LEU A 1020 39.25 -44.30 -7.46
C LEU A 1020 40.46 -43.75 -8.25
N ASN A 1021 40.44 -42.47 -8.60
CA ASN A 1021 41.50 -41.78 -9.31
C ASN A 1021 41.74 -40.41 -8.67
N SER A 1022 42.99 -39.95 -8.70
CA SER A 1022 43.43 -38.69 -8.10
C SER A 1022 43.15 -37.46 -8.99
N ALA A 1023 42.71 -37.65 -10.24
CA ALA A 1023 42.44 -36.60 -11.21
C ALA A 1023 40.99 -36.63 -11.75
N LEU A 1024 40.05 -36.06 -10.98
CA LEU A 1024 38.61 -36.01 -11.26
C LEU A 1024 38.07 -34.59 -11.02
N GLU A 1025 37.16 -34.15 -11.87
CA GLU A 1025 36.37 -32.92 -11.77
C GLU A 1025 34.89 -33.32 -11.61
N VAL A 1026 34.14 -32.64 -10.75
CA VAL A 1026 32.71 -32.92 -10.49
C VAL A 1026 31.89 -31.63 -10.43
N GLY A 1027 30.64 -31.64 -10.87
CA GLY A 1027 29.82 -30.43 -10.89
C GLY A 1027 28.42 -30.62 -11.45
N VAL A 1028 27.81 -29.50 -11.83
CA VAL A 1028 26.44 -29.41 -12.35
C VAL A 1028 26.47 -28.68 -13.69
N ILE A 1029 25.90 -29.29 -14.73
CA ILE A 1029 25.89 -28.75 -16.10
C ILE A 1029 24.46 -28.61 -16.63
N PRO A 1030 24.22 -27.72 -17.62
CA PRO A 1030 22.94 -27.70 -18.32
C PRO A 1030 22.75 -29.01 -19.10
N ALA A 1031 21.53 -29.56 -19.11
CA ALA A 1031 21.25 -30.86 -19.73
C ALA A 1031 21.57 -30.89 -21.24
N ARG A 1032 21.45 -29.75 -21.93
CA ARG A 1032 21.82 -29.60 -23.35
C ARG A 1032 23.31 -29.78 -23.63
N GLU A 1033 24.17 -29.58 -22.62
CA GLU A 1033 25.62 -29.69 -22.74
C GLU A 1033 26.12 -31.10 -22.36
N ALA A 1034 25.21 -32.04 -22.08
CA ALA A 1034 25.54 -33.40 -21.65
C ALA A 1034 26.25 -34.24 -22.73
N GLU A 1035 26.28 -33.77 -23.98
CA GLU A 1035 27.02 -34.42 -25.08
C GLU A 1035 28.42 -33.82 -25.31
N ASP A 1036 28.77 -32.69 -24.68
CA ASP A 1036 30.11 -32.09 -24.79
C ASP A 1036 31.05 -32.61 -23.69
N ASP A 1037 31.85 -33.60 -24.07
CA ASP A 1037 32.84 -34.28 -23.23
C ASP A 1037 33.84 -33.36 -22.51
N ARG A 1038 34.02 -32.12 -22.99
CA ARG A 1038 34.98 -31.16 -22.44
C ARG A 1038 34.31 -29.99 -21.71
N PHE A 1039 32.99 -29.90 -21.72
CA PHE A 1039 32.26 -28.74 -21.18
C PHE A 1039 32.61 -28.42 -19.73
N LEU A 1040 32.51 -29.42 -18.84
CA LEU A 1040 32.81 -29.26 -17.41
C LEU A 1040 34.26 -28.81 -17.16
N HIS A 1041 35.17 -29.23 -18.02
CA HIS A 1041 36.60 -28.90 -17.91
C HIS A 1041 36.93 -27.51 -18.45
N GLU A 1042 36.33 -27.12 -19.58
CA GLU A 1042 36.58 -25.84 -20.24
C GLU A 1042 35.82 -24.68 -19.55
N ASN A 1043 34.81 -24.96 -18.72
CA ASN A 1043 33.98 -23.96 -18.04
C ASN A 1043 34.06 -24.04 -16.50
N PRO A 1044 34.98 -23.30 -15.86
CA PRO A 1044 35.36 -23.48 -14.46
C PRO A 1044 34.29 -23.12 -13.40
N GLY A 1045 33.18 -22.49 -13.80
CA GLY A 1045 32.06 -22.10 -12.91
C GLY A 1045 30.97 -23.17 -12.76
N TYR A 1046 31.11 -24.32 -13.41
CA TYR A 1046 30.12 -25.41 -13.41
C TYR A 1046 30.53 -26.59 -12.52
N GLY A 1047 31.72 -26.55 -11.92
CA GLY A 1047 32.21 -27.65 -11.10
C GLY A 1047 33.54 -27.36 -10.41
N ILE A 1048 34.03 -28.36 -9.69
CA ILE A 1048 35.22 -28.28 -8.85
C ILE A 1048 36.23 -29.36 -9.22
N LYS A 1049 37.48 -29.10 -8.83
CA LYS A 1049 38.66 -29.82 -9.33
C LYS A 1049 39.43 -30.54 -8.23
N SER A 1050 40.07 -31.65 -8.55
CA SER A 1050 41.02 -32.31 -7.65
C SER A 1050 42.43 -31.74 -7.74
N LYS A 1051 43.26 -32.00 -6.71
CA LYS A 1051 44.67 -31.55 -6.64
C LYS A 1051 45.57 -31.94 -7.83
N GLN A 1052 45.16 -32.91 -8.66
CA GLN A 1052 45.95 -33.39 -9.80
C GLN A 1052 45.39 -32.98 -11.17
N THR A 1053 44.41 -32.08 -11.23
CA THR A 1053 43.79 -31.54 -12.46
C THR A 1053 44.16 -30.06 -12.70
N ARG A 1054 43.98 -29.57 -13.93
CA ARG A 1054 44.34 -28.19 -14.32
C ARG A 1054 43.13 -27.26 -14.60
N GLY A 1055 41.89 -27.76 -14.73
CA GLY A 1055 40.68 -26.94 -14.97
C GLY A 1055 39.93 -26.58 -13.68
N GLY A 1056 39.11 -25.52 -13.66
CA GLY A 1056 38.30 -25.07 -12.49
C GLY A 1056 38.87 -23.89 -11.67
N ASP A 1057 38.02 -23.03 -11.09
CA ASP A 1057 38.43 -21.84 -10.29
C ASP A 1057 38.38 -22.04 -8.76
N HIS A 1058 37.87 -23.19 -8.29
CA HIS A 1058 37.67 -23.50 -6.87
C HIS A 1058 38.87 -24.22 -6.21
N PRO A 1059 39.01 -24.17 -4.87
CA PRO A 1059 40.12 -24.80 -4.13
C PRO A 1059 40.22 -26.31 -4.38
N ALA A 1060 41.41 -26.79 -4.73
CA ALA A 1060 41.63 -28.20 -5.06
C ALA A 1060 41.75 -29.08 -3.81
N PHE A 1061 41.02 -30.20 -3.76
CA PHE A 1061 41.01 -31.13 -2.63
C PHE A 1061 41.47 -32.54 -3.03
N ASP A 1062 41.80 -33.36 -2.03
CA ASP A 1062 42.20 -34.75 -2.23
C ASP A 1062 40.97 -35.64 -2.30
N ILE A 1063 40.90 -36.44 -3.36
CA ILE A 1063 39.74 -37.25 -3.73
C ILE A 1063 40.07 -38.74 -3.84
N TYR A 1064 41.35 -39.11 -3.77
CA TYR A 1064 41.76 -40.47 -4.03
C TYR A 1064 41.31 -41.39 -2.88
N GLY A 1065 40.53 -42.41 -3.23
CA GLY A 1065 39.97 -43.37 -2.27
C GLY A 1065 38.74 -42.87 -1.50
N LYS A 1066 38.26 -41.64 -1.76
CA LYS A 1066 37.19 -40.99 -0.98
C LYS A 1066 35.84 -41.04 -1.69
N TYR A 1067 34.76 -40.96 -0.93
CA TYR A 1067 33.43 -40.68 -1.45
C TYR A 1067 33.29 -39.18 -1.71
N ILE A 1068 32.61 -38.84 -2.80
CA ILE A 1068 32.34 -37.47 -3.25
C ILE A 1068 30.85 -37.40 -3.54
N GLU A 1069 30.14 -36.54 -2.82
CA GLU A 1069 28.72 -36.30 -3.04
C GLU A 1069 28.51 -34.90 -3.59
N VAL A 1070 27.84 -34.78 -4.73
CA VAL A 1070 27.42 -33.51 -5.31
C VAL A 1070 25.93 -33.35 -5.05
N ILE A 1071 25.54 -32.25 -4.42
CA ILE A 1071 24.16 -31.91 -4.09
C ILE A 1071 23.82 -30.59 -4.78
N ALA A 1072 23.00 -30.63 -5.82
CA ALA A 1072 22.51 -29.46 -6.53
C ALA A 1072 21.10 -29.12 -6.03
N ASP A 1073 20.98 -27.98 -5.35
CA ASP A 1073 19.68 -27.37 -5.00
C ASP A 1073 19.29 -26.45 -6.16
N LEU A 1074 18.41 -26.94 -7.04
CA LEU A 1074 18.02 -26.26 -8.27
C LEU A 1074 17.13 -25.04 -7.98
N ASP A 1075 16.38 -25.08 -6.88
CA ASP A 1075 15.50 -24.00 -6.43
C ASP A 1075 16.33 -22.86 -5.80
N ALA A 1076 17.31 -23.21 -4.95
CA ALA A 1076 18.22 -22.24 -4.33
C ALA A 1076 19.36 -21.79 -5.26
N ARG A 1077 19.57 -22.49 -6.37
CA ARG A 1077 20.65 -22.29 -7.34
C ARG A 1077 22.05 -22.46 -6.77
N VAL A 1078 22.21 -23.39 -5.83
CA VAL A 1078 23.47 -23.66 -5.15
C VAL A 1078 23.83 -25.13 -5.29
N ALA A 1079 25.07 -25.42 -5.66
CA ALA A 1079 25.64 -26.75 -5.65
C ALA A 1079 26.62 -26.89 -4.47
N LYS A 1080 26.54 -28.00 -3.75
CA LYS A 1080 27.46 -28.35 -2.67
C LYS A 1080 28.22 -29.61 -3.03
N VAL A 1081 29.48 -29.67 -2.62
CA VAL A 1081 30.29 -30.89 -2.76
C VAL A 1081 30.82 -31.34 -1.41
N MET A 1082 30.45 -32.56 -1.05
CA MET A 1082 30.81 -33.21 0.19
C MET A 1082 31.84 -34.32 -0.07
N VAL A 1083 32.79 -34.51 0.83
CA VAL A 1083 33.85 -35.52 0.68
C VAL A 1083 34.11 -36.23 2.00
N GLY A 1084 34.28 -37.54 1.96
CA GLY A 1084 34.48 -38.37 3.15
C GLY A 1084 35.19 -39.69 2.88
N GLU A 1085 35.85 -40.22 3.90
CA GLU A 1085 36.46 -41.57 3.85
C GLU A 1085 35.37 -42.67 3.79
N THR A 1086 34.20 -42.36 4.37
CA THR A 1086 33.00 -43.21 4.38
C THR A 1086 31.78 -42.36 4.04
N ARG A 1087 30.70 -42.97 3.53
CA ARG A 1087 29.46 -42.24 3.18
C ARG A 1087 28.82 -41.58 4.41
N GLU A 1088 29.11 -42.12 5.60
CA GLU A 1088 28.61 -41.65 6.89
C GLU A 1088 29.46 -40.50 7.48
N GLN A 1089 30.63 -40.20 6.88
CA GLN A 1089 31.59 -39.17 7.35
C GLN A 1089 31.92 -38.16 6.25
N MET A 1090 30.88 -37.62 5.60
CA MET A 1090 31.01 -36.63 4.53
C MET A 1090 31.08 -35.21 5.11
N LEU A 1091 32.11 -34.44 4.71
CA LEU A 1091 32.29 -33.04 5.10
C LEU A 1091 32.13 -32.14 3.88
N GLU A 1092 31.45 -31.00 4.05
CA GLU A 1092 31.33 -29.99 2.99
C GLU A 1092 32.72 -29.41 2.71
N VAL A 1093 33.22 -29.60 1.49
CA VAL A 1093 34.51 -29.07 1.06
C VAL A 1093 34.31 -27.69 0.43
N THR A 1094 33.23 -27.51 -0.32
CA THR A 1094 32.89 -26.25 -0.96
C THR A 1094 31.44 -26.23 -1.45
N SER A 1095 30.95 -25.01 -1.70
CA SER A 1095 29.66 -24.75 -2.35
C SER A 1095 29.82 -23.59 -3.34
N PHE A 1096 29.02 -23.61 -4.41
CA PHE A 1096 29.08 -22.62 -5.49
C PHE A 1096 27.71 -22.36 -6.10
N ASP A 1097 27.49 -21.13 -6.58
CA ASP A 1097 26.26 -20.73 -7.27
C ASP A 1097 26.25 -21.28 -8.70
N MET A 1098 25.09 -21.77 -9.15
CA MET A 1098 24.94 -22.30 -10.50
C MET A 1098 24.78 -21.16 -11.53
N PRO A 1099 25.62 -21.10 -12.58
CA PRO A 1099 25.64 -19.97 -13.52
C PRO A 1099 24.56 -20.03 -14.62
N PHE A 1100 23.55 -20.90 -14.49
CA PHE A 1100 22.53 -21.13 -15.52
C PHE A 1100 21.15 -21.45 -14.93
N GLN A 1101 20.11 -21.43 -15.77
CA GLN A 1101 18.72 -21.77 -15.43
C GLN A 1101 18.19 -22.85 -16.41
N GLY A 1102 17.30 -23.71 -15.92
CA GLY A 1102 16.65 -24.77 -16.70
C GLY A 1102 17.13 -26.17 -16.31
N ASP A 1103 16.89 -27.14 -17.18
CA ASP A 1103 17.23 -28.54 -16.95
C ASP A 1103 18.72 -28.74 -16.67
N ALA A 1104 19.02 -29.39 -15.55
CA ALA A 1104 20.35 -29.63 -15.04
C ALA A 1104 20.65 -31.14 -14.92
N LYS A 1105 21.93 -31.46 -15.09
CA LYS A 1105 22.51 -32.79 -14.84
C LYS A 1105 23.73 -32.67 -13.95
N LEU A 1106 23.91 -33.63 -13.05
CA LEU A 1106 25.18 -33.84 -12.34
C LEU A 1106 26.19 -34.47 -13.30
N ALA A 1107 27.45 -34.05 -13.20
CA ALA A 1107 28.50 -34.47 -14.10
C ALA A 1107 29.85 -34.71 -13.40
N ALA A 1108 30.62 -35.66 -13.93
CA ALA A 1108 31.99 -35.94 -13.52
C ALA A 1108 32.90 -36.14 -14.74
N CYS A 1109 34.13 -35.63 -14.70
CA CYS A 1109 35.10 -35.73 -15.78
C CYS A 1109 36.48 -36.13 -15.24
N GLN A 1110 37.16 -37.09 -15.88
CA GLN A 1110 38.47 -37.60 -15.45
C GLN A 1110 39.58 -37.16 -16.41
N GLN A 1111 40.78 -36.83 -15.89
CA GLN A 1111 41.98 -36.54 -16.70
C GLN A 1111 43.21 -37.36 -16.27
N PHE A 1112 44.19 -37.57 -17.15
CA PHE A 1112 45.48 -38.19 -16.81
C PHE A 1112 46.66 -37.21 -16.99
N MET A 1113 47.56 -37.16 -16.01
CA MET A 1113 48.72 -36.27 -16.01
C MET A 1113 49.72 -36.61 -17.14
N ARG A 1114 49.96 -35.67 -18.07
CA ARG A 1114 51.05 -35.72 -19.09
C ARG A 1114 52.49 -35.69 -18.53
N ARG A 1115 52.71 -35.99 -17.24
CA ARG A 1115 54.06 -35.91 -16.63
C ARG A 1115 55.00 -37.04 -17.09
N TRP A 1116 54.46 -38.20 -17.48
CA TRP A 1116 55.27 -39.35 -17.92
C TRP A 1116 55.68 -39.32 -19.41
N LEU A 1117 54.87 -38.75 -20.31
CA LEU A 1117 55.19 -38.67 -21.74
C LEU A 1117 56.29 -37.65 -22.06
N LYS A 1118 56.35 -36.51 -21.35
CA LYS A 1118 57.49 -35.58 -21.43
C LYS A 1118 58.77 -36.15 -20.82
N PHE A 1119 58.63 -36.99 -19.79
CA PHE A 1119 59.77 -37.69 -19.18
C PHE A 1119 60.29 -38.78 -20.12
N LEU A 1120 59.42 -39.51 -20.83
CA LEU A 1120 59.82 -40.46 -21.88
C LEU A 1120 60.41 -39.76 -23.12
N GLU A 1121 59.87 -38.62 -23.57
CA GLU A 1121 60.45 -37.83 -24.67
C GLU A 1121 61.84 -37.29 -24.30
N LEU A 1122 62.07 -36.90 -23.04
CA LEU A 1122 63.38 -36.44 -22.57
C LEU A 1122 64.36 -37.60 -22.28
N PHE A 1123 63.86 -38.80 -21.94
CA PHE A 1123 64.69 -39.99 -21.71
C PHE A 1123 65.05 -40.74 -23.01
N LEU A 1124 64.21 -40.62 -24.05
CA LEU A 1124 64.48 -41.17 -25.39
C LEU A 1124 65.39 -40.28 -26.25
N LEU A 1125 65.71 -39.06 -25.80
CA LEU A 1125 66.62 -38.12 -26.48
C LEU A 1125 68.01 -38.03 -25.82
N GLY A 1126 68.47 -39.11 -25.19
CA GLY A 1126 69.84 -39.19 -24.70
C GLY A 1126 70.88 -39.24 -25.82
N GLU A 1127 71.59 -38.13 -26.05
CA GLU A 1127 73.04 -38.15 -26.28
C GLU A 1127 73.74 -37.52 -25.06
N VAL A 1128 74.69 -38.25 -24.51
CA VAL A 1128 75.47 -37.90 -23.32
C VAL A 1128 76.62 -36.99 -23.70
N VAL A 1129 76.75 -35.82 -23.04
CA VAL A 1129 78.06 -35.24 -22.72
C VAL A 1129 78.04 -34.73 -21.28
N ALA A 1130 78.99 -35.25 -20.51
CA ALA A 1130 79.22 -34.97 -19.10
C ALA A 1130 79.74 -33.55 -18.84
N THR A 1131 79.36 -32.95 -17.70
CA THR A 1131 80.31 -32.33 -16.75
C THR A 1131 79.60 -31.92 -15.45
N HIS A 1132 80.25 -32.23 -14.32
CA HIS A 1132 79.90 -31.79 -12.96
C HIS A 1132 79.91 -30.26 -12.84
N PHE A 1133 79.00 -29.70 -12.02
CA PHE A 1133 79.23 -28.77 -10.90
C PHE A 1133 77.86 -28.27 -10.39
N MET A 1134 77.37 -28.79 -9.27
CA MET A 1134 77.43 -28.18 -7.93
C MET A 1134 76.44 -27.04 -7.69
N GLN A 1135 75.55 -27.32 -6.73
CA GLN A 1135 75.13 -26.45 -5.65
C GLN A 1135 74.23 -25.25 -5.95
N GLY A 1136 73.13 -25.23 -5.20
CA GLY A 1136 72.81 -24.03 -4.43
C GLY A 1136 71.55 -23.32 -4.88
N ALA A 1137 70.54 -23.46 -4.01
CA ALA A 1137 69.79 -22.32 -3.48
C ALA A 1137 68.90 -21.52 -4.45
N GLN A 1138 67.60 -21.71 -4.22
CA GLN A 1138 66.71 -20.66 -3.71
C GLN A 1138 66.60 -19.31 -4.45
N LEU A 1139 65.32 -19.02 -4.72
CA LEU A 1139 64.62 -17.76 -4.48
C LEU A 1139 64.96 -16.51 -5.32
N VAL A 1140 63.87 -15.89 -5.80
CA VAL A 1140 63.32 -14.55 -5.44
C VAL A 1140 62.62 -14.03 -6.71
N VAL A 1141 61.29 -14.10 -6.83
CA VAL A 1141 60.25 -13.19 -6.29
C VAL A 1141 60.03 -11.92 -7.13
N THR A 1142 58.75 -11.59 -7.20
CA THR A 1142 57.98 -10.50 -7.78
C THR A 1142 58.57 -9.07 -7.72
N SER A 1143 58.42 -8.37 -8.87
CA SER A 1143 57.97 -6.97 -9.10
C SER A 1143 58.31 -5.81 -8.14
N VAL A 1144 58.87 -4.71 -8.66
CA VAL A 1144 58.24 -3.37 -8.92
C VAL A 1144 59.33 -2.30 -9.20
N LEU A 1145 58.93 -1.31 -10.00
CA LEU A 1145 59.60 -0.11 -10.51
C LEU A 1145 60.33 0.80 -9.49
N LEU A 1146 61.40 1.43 -10.01
CA LEU A 1146 61.95 2.80 -9.76
C LEU A 1146 62.27 3.26 -8.32
N GLY A 1147 63.54 3.66 -8.13
CA GLY A 1147 63.90 4.85 -7.34
C GLY A 1147 64.63 4.64 -6.01
N SER A 1148 65.97 4.71 -6.07
CA SER A 1148 66.86 5.43 -5.14
C SER A 1148 66.82 5.16 -3.61
N HIS A 1149 67.86 4.44 -3.16
CA HIS A 1149 68.73 4.68 -1.98
C HIS A 1149 68.20 4.75 -0.52
N VAL A 1150 68.72 3.79 0.27
CA VAL A 1150 69.48 3.96 1.55
C VAL A 1150 68.80 3.65 2.91
N GLN A 1151 69.26 2.50 3.45
CA GLN A 1151 69.77 2.20 4.81
C GLN A 1151 68.89 1.89 6.05
N ILE A 1152 69.22 0.70 6.61
CA ILE A 1152 69.55 0.35 8.01
C ILE A 1152 68.45 -0.16 8.97
N GLY A 1153 68.76 -1.32 9.58
CA GLY A 1153 68.45 -1.68 10.98
C GLY A 1153 67.59 -2.94 11.15
N ARG A 1154 68.14 -4.16 11.29
CA ARG A 1154 68.49 -4.88 12.55
C ARG A 1154 67.46 -4.72 13.68
N ALA A 1155 67.06 -5.71 14.48
CA ALA A 1155 67.25 -7.16 14.58
C ALA A 1155 66.51 -7.64 15.86
N HIS A 1156 66.26 -8.95 15.98
CA HIS A 1156 66.04 -9.73 17.21
C HIS A 1156 64.70 -9.51 17.97
N VAL A 1157 64.07 -10.47 18.65
CA VAL A 1157 64.55 -11.63 19.43
C VAL A 1157 63.50 -12.77 19.41
N GLU A 1158 64.04 -14.00 19.35
CA GLU A 1158 63.57 -15.36 19.66
C GLU A 1158 62.95 -15.56 21.09
N PRO A 1159 62.77 -16.78 21.68
CA PRO A 1159 61.97 -17.95 21.26
C PRO A 1159 61.35 -18.76 22.45
N TRP A 1160 60.95 -20.03 22.17
CA TRP A 1160 60.79 -21.23 23.07
C TRP A 1160 59.48 -21.38 23.86
N ALA A 1161 58.93 -22.57 24.11
CA ALA A 1161 59.11 -24.00 23.75
C ALA A 1161 57.80 -24.70 24.23
N ASP A 1162 57.33 -25.89 23.84
CA ASP A 1162 57.94 -27.22 23.76
C ASP A 1162 56.89 -28.20 23.19
N GLY A 1163 57.31 -29.34 22.64
CA GLY A 1163 56.44 -30.52 22.48
C GLY A 1163 56.62 -31.30 21.17
N GLN A 1164 57.47 -32.33 21.22
CA GLN A 1164 57.79 -33.30 20.17
C GLN A 1164 56.58 -34.14 19.73
N ASP A 1165 56.44 -34.46 18.43
CA ASP A 1165 56.88 -35.76 17.90
C ASP A 1165 56.51 -35.97 16.40
N THR A 1166 57.56 -36.16 15.61
CA THR A 1166 57.77 -37.21 14.60
C THR A 1166 56.55 -37.93 14.00
N ILE A 1167 56.37 -37.86 12.66
CA ILE A 1167 55.96 -39.01 11.83
C ILE A 1167 56.63 -38.92 10.44
N PHE A 1168 57.19 -40.07 10.05
CA PHE A 1168 57.74 -40.44 8.76
C PHE A 1168 56.63 -40.98 7.81
N ILE A 1169 56.74 -40.60 6.53
CA ILE A 1169 56.47 -41.33 5.27
C ILE A 1169 55.14 -42.10 5.10
N GLY A 1170 54.35 -41.61 4.16
CA GLY A 1170 53.38 -42.32 3.33
C GLY A 1170 53.11 -41.53 2.06
#